data_AF-A0A7S9GGQ6-F1
#
_entry.id   AF-A0A7S9GGQ6-F1
#
_cell.length_a   1.000
_cell.length_b   1.000
_cell.length_c   1.000
_cell.angle_alpha   90.00
_cell.angle_beta   90.00
_cell.angle_gamma   90.00
#
_symmetry.space_group_name_H-M   'P 1'
#
loop_
_entity.id
_entity.type
_entity.pdbx_description
1 polymer ?
#
loop_
_entity_poly.entity_id
_entity_poly.type
_entity_poly.pdbx_seq_one_letter_code
_entity_poly.pdbx_strand_id
1 'polypeptide(L)'
;MSFLDKIKNLGKNDGATGTGAATPSAAMPLSVPGPLSDTPRHESSIISEAVPTELAAAEFSETGSAFPASTVAAESQLTPPVEPADKSRRQLVLFVLVGLGLLGSMATVGLVLVGANKSAAQVRSTGQALMQSQRLAKSVSAALVGNAGAFAELRESVAVLNALPPELREGAAGIAAVQSGLDQVEPLIAKADKNGKTVLAQEKVLTQVGQALRSINRQSSDLLESAEAVSSLALQQGSSLGEISAVGQLVMLTQRIGKSANEFLTQEGVSPEAVFLLGKDLNTFKEIAEGLLKGNPELRLPGARDPQLRERITVLLKQYEETRTQAAAILSNLQGLVSAREAQTSILADSEPMRRQLEQIAAELEASGGASWWLIGLMLASLAALVVGALGLLLLYVSAQKQRALQAEAKKLEAEAEQKEAKRVNDANQAAILRLMNELQSVAEGDLTQQATVTEDITGAIADSVNYTVEELRSLVGQVQNTAGRVTETTGLVDQTSTELLAASTEQLHEIRATGEAVLQMAGRINEVSAQAQQTAEVARISREAAETGRQAVLNNIGGMNSIRESIQETSKRIKRLGESSQEIGEITELISDITEQTNVLALNAAIQAASAGEAGRGFSVVAEEVQRLAERSGDATRRIAALVKTIQTDTQDAVAAMERSTVGVVQGTKLSDAAGSALEEIDKVSRRLDQLIAQISAQALSEARAANEVASNIQHIFAVTEQTSEGTRSTAQMVHELSRSAEALRASVTRFKVS
;
A
#
# COMPACT_ATOMS: atom_id res chain seq x y z
N MET A 1 30.60 -35.92 16.61
CA MET A 1 31.16 -34.68 16.01
C MET A 1 30.02 -34.01 15.26
N SER A 2 29.20 -33.17 15.90
CA SER A 2 29.44 -31.83 16.45
C SER A 2 29.13 -30.73 15.44
N PHE A 3 27.89 -30.24 15.50
CA PHE A 3 27.57 -28.81 15.40
C PHE A 3 26.79 -28.34 16.66
N LEU A 4 26.66 -29.23 17.66
CA LEU A 4 26.01 -29.00 18.95
C LEU A 4 26.97 -28.49 20.05
N ASP A 5 28.27 -28.32 19.77
CA ASP A 5 29.25 -27.83 20.76
C ASP A 5 29.49 -26.32 20.78
N LYS A 6 28.91 -25.52 19.86
CA LYS A 6 29.32 -24.10 19.73
C LYS A 6 28.43 -23.07 20.43
N ILE A 7 27.41 -23.47 21.21
CA ILE A 7 26.50 -22.52 21.89
C ILE A 7 26.42 -22.75 23.41
N LYS A 8 27.29 -23.57 24.02
CA LYS A 8 27.14 -23.97 25.43
C LYS A 8 28.22 -23.50 26.40
N ASN A 9 28.91 -22.38 26.14
CA ASN A 9 29.80 -21.82 27.16
C ASN A 9 29.83 -20.28 27.15
N LEU A 10 29.22 -19.73 28.21
CA LEU A 10 29.24 -18.37 28.79
C LEU A 10 27.81 -18.16 29.37
N GLY A 11 27.40 -18.85 30.44
CA GLY A 11 28.05 -18.78 31.76
C GLY A 11 27.78 -17.38 32.33
N LYS A 12 26.54 -17.06 32.71
CA LYS A 12 25.93 -17.35 34.02
C LYS A 12 26.73 -16.69 35.15
N ASN A 13 26.19 -15.60 35.69
CA ASN A 13 26.38 -15.28 37.10
C ASN A 13 25.06 -14.78 37.69
N ASP A 14 24.75 -15.37 38.84
CA ASP A 14 23.57 -15.22 39.69
C ASP A 14 23.38 -13.75 40.13
N GLY A 15 22.19 -13.20 40.34
CA GLY A 15 21.04 -13.74 41.07
C GLY A 15 20.93 -12.98 42.40
N ALA A 16 20.07 -11.97 42.49
CA ALA A 16 19.48 -11.51 43.76
C ALA A 16 18.29 -10.56 43.54
N THR A 17 17.15 -11.04 44.03
CA THR A 17 15.89 -10.41 44.40
C THR A 17 15.94 -8.97 44.93
N GLY A 18 14.92 -8.16 44.60
CA GLY A 18 14.62 -6.95 45.38
C GLY A 18 13.65 -5.98 44.71
N THR A 19 12.39 -6.05 45.11
CA THR A 19 11.31 -5.09 44.90
C THR A 19 11.71 -3.62 45.13
N GLY A 20 11.26 -2.70 44.27
CA GLY A 20 11.34 -1.26 44.54
C GLY A 20 10.81 -0.41 43.40
N ALA A 21 9.57 0.03 43.51
CA ALA A 21 9.02 1.11 42.70
C ALA A 21 9.77 2.42 42.99
N ALA A 22 10.31 3.06 41.96
CA ALA A 22 10.55 4.50 41.89
C ALA A 22 10.95 4.91 40.46
N THR A 23 10.17 5.81 39.88
CA THR A 23 10.52 6.67 38.74
C THR A 23 11.80 7.47 39.02
N PRO A 24 12.60 7.77 37.98
CA PRO A 24 12.63 9.15 37.44
C PRO A 24 12.78 9.15 35.89
N SER A 25 12.06 9.98 35.13
CA SER A 25 12.24 11.42 34.93
C SER A 25 13.65 11.82 34.48
N ALA A 26 13.85 12.01 33.16
CA ALA A 26 14.49 13.18 32.56
C ALA A 26 14.74 12.95 31.05
N ALA A 27 13.73 13.29 30.24
CA ALA A 27 13.96 13.69 28.85
C ALA A 27 14.40 15.17 28.87
N MET A 28 15.55 15.48 28.27
CA MET A 28 15.95 16.87 28.02
C MET A 28 15.21 17.42 26.80
N PRO A 29 14.60 18.62 26.86
CA PRO A 29 13.95 19.24 25.73
C PRO A 29 14.90 20.17 24.97
N LEU A 30 14.86 20.11 23.63
CA LEU A 30 15.36 21.18 22.76
C LEU A 30 14.33 22.32 22.76
N SER A 31 14.71 23.42 23.39
CA SER A 31 13.94 24.66 23.46
C SER A 31 14.00 25.43 22.14
N VAL A 32 12.83 25.61 21.54
CA VAL A 32 12.51 26.65 20.55
C VAL A 32 11.91 27.84 21.30
N PRO A 33 12.29 29.10 21.03
CA PRO A 33 11.44 30.24 21.39
C PRO A 33 10.53 30.60 20.23
N GLY A 34 9.22 30.49 20.48
CA GLY A 34 8.17 31.07 19.66
C GLY A 34 8.02 32.59 19.86
N PRO A 35 7.08 33.20 19.12
CA PRO A 35 7.03 34.63 18.81
C PRO A 35 6.23 35.42 19.85
N LEU A 36 6.31 36.76 19.79
CA LEU A 36 5.14 37.63 19.91
C LEU A 36 5.43 39.03 19.38
N SER A 37 4.49 39.44 18.53
CA SER A 37 4.27 40.70 17.82
C SER A 37 3.69 41.80 18.71
N ASP A 38 4.02 43.06 18.42
CA ASP A 38 3.07 44.13 18.05
C ASP A 38 3.83 45.46 17.80
N THR A 39 4.03 45.88 16.54
CA THR A 39 3.36 47.01 15.82
C THR A 39 3.86 48.43 16.20
N PRO A 40 3.72 49.49 15.36
CA PRO A 40 3.56 49.57 13.90
C PRO A 40 4.39 50.69 13.17
N ARG A 41 4.41 50.60 11.83
CA ARG A 41 4.23 51.67 10.80
C ARG A 41 5.27 52.79 10.51
N HIS A 42 5.48 52.90 9.18
CA HIS A 42 5.69 54.07 8.30
C HIS A 42 7.11 54.61 7.99
N GLU A 43 7.36 54.61 6.66
CA GLU A 43 7.99 55.65 5.82
C GLU A 43 9.52 55.84 5.86
N SER A 44 10.19 55.46 4.76
CA SER A 44 10.72 56.34 3.70
C SER A 44 12.10 56.90 4.06
N SER A 45 13.16 56.37 3.44
CA SER A 45 13.85 56.99 2.30
C SER A 45 14.90 58.05 2.69
N ILE A 46 16.10 57.87 2.14
CA ILE A 46 17.16 58.87 1.89
C ILE A 46 17.82 59.42 3.18
N ILE A 47 19.15 59.39 3.34
CA ILE A 47 20.13 60.47 3.06
C ILE A 47 21.36 60.02 3.89
N SER A 48 22.53 59.74 3.33
CA SER A 48 23.53 60.64 2.71
C SER A 48 24.74 60.75 3.64
N GLU A 49 25.91 60.50 3.05
CA GLU A 49 27.05 61.41 2.99
C GLU A 49 27.19 62.47 4.10
N ALA A 50 28.29 62.39 4.84
CA ALA A 50 28.78 63.45 5.70
C ALA A 50 30.20 63.88 5.27
N VAL A 51 30.23 65.04 4.61
CA VAL A 51 31.11 66.23 4.76
C VAL A 51 32.57 66.06 5.24
N PRO A 52 33.54 66.70 4.57
CA PRO A 52 34.76 67.21 5.20
C PRO A 52 34.59 68.69 5.63
N THR A 53 35.09 68.97 6.83
CA THR A 53 35.03 70.24 7.55
C THR A 53 35.87 71.34 6.91
N GLU A 54 35.29 72.55 6.88
CA GLU A 54 35.94 73.84 6.60
C GLU A 54 37.10 74.14 7.56
N LEU A 55 38.11 74.85 7.04
CA LEU A 55 38.93 75.75 7.84
C LEU A 55 38.70 77.19 7.38
N ALA A 56 38.39 78.02 8.37
CA ALA A 56 37.88 79.36 8.30
C ALA A 56 38.85 80.37 7.65
N ALA A 57 38.27 81.36 6.97
CA ALA A 57 38.84 82.68 6.82
C ALA A 57 38.11 83.64 7.77
N ALA A 58 38.86 84.35 8.61
CA ALA A 58 38.40 85.53 9.33
C ALA A 58 39.39 86.67 9.11
N GLU A 59 38.84 87.79 8.66
CA GLU A 59 39.21 89.18 8.98
C GLU A 59 40.63 89.66 8.64
N PHE A 60 40.76 90.62 7.72
CA PHE A 60 40.80 92.04 8.09
C PHE A 60 40.85 92.93 6.83
N SER A 61 40.33 94.13 7.01
CA SER A 61 40.01 95.14 6.03
C SER A 61 41.18 96.04 5.63
N GLU A 62 40.94 96.80 4.56
CA GLU A 62 41.47 98.13 4.26
C GLU A 62 42.92 98.29 3.84
N THR A 63 43.11 98.61 2.55
CA THR A 63 43.39 99.98 2.04
C THR A 63 43.46 99.87 0.51
N GLY A 64 42.54 100.47 -0.26
CA GLY A 64 42.57 101.90 -0.64
C GLY A 64 43.87 102.18 -1.41
N SER A 65 43.91 102.36 -2.74
CA SER A 65 43.14 103.33 -3.49
C SER A 65 43.61 103.39 -4.96
N ALA A 66 42.65 103.71 -5.84
CA ALA A 66 42.74 104.54 -7.06
C ALA A 66 43.62 104.11 -8.27
N PHE A 67 42.94 103.63 -9.33
CA PHE A 67 42.77 104.18 -10.71
C PHE A 67 43.81 105.17 -11.32
N PRO A 68 43.88 105.40 -12.66
CA PRO A 68 43.18 104.75 -13.80
C PRO A 68 44.04 104.45 -15.07
N ALA A 69 43.33 103.87 -16.04
CA ALA A 69 43.54 103.67 -17.48
C ALA A 69 44.50 104.59 -18.28
N SER A 70 45.14 103.99 -19.30
CA SER A 70 44.99 104.29 -20.76
C SER A 70 45.97 103.41 -21.56
N THR A 71 45.49 102.46 -22.38
CA THR A 71 45.32 102.55 -23.85
C THR A 71 46.52 103.08 -24.63
N VAL A 72 47.12 102.24 -25.50
CA VAL A 72 47.46 102.39 -26.94
C VAL A 72 48.04 101.02 -27.36
N ALA A 73 47.33 100.14 -28.10
CA ALA A 73 47.08 100.08 -29.55
C ALA A 73 48.33 99.79 -30.44
N ALA A 74 48.04 99.08 -31.55
CA ALA A 74 48.86 98.67 -32.70
C ALA A 74 49.40 97.23 -32.65
N GLU A 75 48.67 96.27 -33.24
CA GLU A 75 48.78 95.81 -34.64
C GLU A 75 50.04 94.94 -34.85
N SER A 76 49.95 93.66 -35.23
CA SER A 76 49.54 93.26 -36.58
C SER A 76 49.66 91.74 -36.77
N GLN A 77 48.74 91.18 -37.59
CA GLN A 77 48.92 90.07 -38.54
C GLN A 77 49.21 88.64 -38.02
N LEU A 78 48.82 87.54 -38.69
CA LEU A 78 47.72 87.14 -39.56
C LEU A 78 47.88 85.60 -39.69
N THR A 79 46.79 84.85 -39.51
CA THR A 79 46.51 83.48 -40.04
C THR A 79 47.22 82.21 -39.48
N PRO A 80 46.50 81.05 -39.50
CA PRO A 80 46.80 79.81 -38.75
C PRO A 80 47.50 78.73 -39.59
N PRO A 81 47.83 77.56 -39.01
CA PRO A 81 47.31 76.32 -39.63
C PRO A 81 47.00 75.13 -38.69
N VAL A 82 45.86 74.49 -38.98
CA VAL A 82 45.69 73.03 -39.25
C VAL A 82 45.98 72.00 -38.13
N GLU A 83 44.91 71.31 -37.70
CA GLU A 83 44.91 70.05 -36.94
C GLU A 83 45.80 68.94 -37.56
N PRO A 84 46.13 67.89 -36.80
CA PRO A 84 45.96 66.54 -37.28
C PRO A 84 44.67 65.97 -36.67
N ALA A 85 43.56 66.11 -37.39
CA ALA A 85 42.21 65.64 -37.04
C ALA A 85 42.08 64.10 -36.92
N ASP A 86 43.20 63.37 -36.93
CA ASP A 86 43.24 61.92 -37.11
C ASP A 86 43.45 61.17 -35.78
N LYS A 87 44.07 61.78 -34.75
CA LYS A 87 44.32 61.07 -33.46
C LYS A 87 43.11 61.07 -32.53
N SER A 88 42.45 62.21 -32.33
CA SER A 88 41.23 62.35 -31.52
C SER A 88 40.05 61.59 -32.13
N ARG A 89 39.93 61.61 -33.47
CA ARG A 89 38.92 60.86 -34.20
C ARG A 89 39.13 59.33 -34.10
N ARG A 90 40.38 58.85 -34.15
CA ARG A 90 40.70 57.41 -33.92
C ARG A 90 40.43 56.96 -32.48
N GLN A 91 40.73 57.79 -31.48
CA GLN A 91 40.42 57.48 -30.07
C GLN A 91 38.91 57.41 -29.81
N LEU A 92 38.14 58.34 -30.38
CA LEU A 92 36.68 58.34 -30.27
C LEU A 92 36.08 57.09 -30.91
N VAL A 93 36.54 56.72 -32.11
CA VAL A 93 36.06 55.52 -32.82
C VAL A 93 36.32 54.26 -32.00
N LEU A 94 37.50 54.11 -31.39
CA LEU A 94 37.84 52.92 -30.58
C LEU A 94 37.05 52.86 -29.26
N PHE A 95 36.84 54.00 -28.58
CA PHE A 95 35.98 54.06 -27.39
C PHE A 95 34.52 53.70 -27.71
N VAL A 96 33.99 54.21 -28.83
CA VAL A 96 32.66 53.87 -29.31
C VAL A 96 32.56 52.37 -29.64
N LEU A 97 33.62 51.78 -30.20
CA LEU A 97 33.67 50.35 -30.56
C LEU A 97 33.67 49.43 -29.33
N VAL A 98 34.42 49.80 -28.28
CA VAL A 98 34.38 49.11 -26.97
C VAL A 98 33.01 49.26 -26.31
N GLY A 99 32.45 50.47 -26.30
CA GLY A 99 31.12 50.74 -25.75
C GLY A 99 29.99 49.97 -26.45
N LEU A 100 30.04 49.89 -27.78
CA LEU A 100 29.09 49.09 -28.58
C LEU A 100 29.27 47.59 -28.34
N GLY A 101 30.50 47.11 -28.16
CA GLY A 101 30.76 45.70 -27.83
C GLY A 101 30.22 45.30 -26.46
N LEU A 102 30.35 46.16 -25.45
CA LEU A 102 29.81 45.96 -24.09
C LEU A 102 28.27 46.01 -24.07
N LEU A 103 27.67 46.99 -24.75
CA LEU A 103 26.21 47.07 -24.89
C LEU A 103 25.65 45.87 -25.67
N GLY A 104 26.35 45.45 -26.74
CA GLY A 104 25.98 44.29 -27.54
C GLY A 104 26.03 42.99 -26.74
N SER A 105 27.04 42.81 -25.88
CA SER A 105 27.14 41.62 -25.02
C SER A 105 26.12 41.62 -23.88
N MET A 106 25.84 42.77 -23.25
CA MET A 106 24.75 42.87 -22.27
C MET A 106 23.38 42.61 -22.89
N ALA A 107 23.13 43.12 -24.11
CA ALA A 107 21.88 42.90 -24.82
C ALA A 107 21.69 41.43 -25.23
N THR A 108 22.74 40.76 -25.72
CA THR A 108 22.65 39.32 -26.06
C THR A 108 22.47 38.44 -24.82
N VAL A 109 23.19 38.73 -23.72
CA VAL A 109 23.00 38.02 -22.45
C VAL A 109 21.56 38.21 -21.92
N GLY A 110 21.03 39.44 -21.97
CA GLY A 110 19.65 39.73 -21.60
C GLY A 110 18.62 38.98 -22.45
N LEU A 111 18.80 38.95 -23.77
CA LEU A 111 17.92 38.22 -24.69
C LEU A 111 17.98 36.70 -24.48
N VAL A 112 19.16 36.14 -24.19
CA VAL A 112 19.33 34.71 -23.87
C VAL A 112 18.65 34.36 -22.54
N LEU A 113 18.80 35.19 -21.49
CA LEU A 113 18.13 34.99 -20.20
C LEU A 113 16.60 35.05 -20.31
N VAL A 114 16.07 36.03 -21.06
CA VAL A 114 14.62 36.16 -21.28
C VAL A 114 14.08 34.99 -22.12
N GLY A 115 14.81 34.57 -23.16
CA GLY A 115 14.44 33.42 -23.98
C GLY A 115 14.43 32.11 -23.17
N ALA A 116 15.49 31.85 -22.39
CA ALA A 116 15.60 30.67 -21.55
C ALA A 116 14.50 30.61 -20.48
N ASN A 117 14.17 31.74 -19.84
CA ASN A 117 13.08 31.79 -18.86
C ASN A 117 11.70 31.52 -19.49
N LYS A 118 11.45 31.99 -20.72
CA LYS A 118 10.21 31.71 -21.44
C LYS A 118 10.09 30.24 -21.85
N SER A 119 11.14 29.65 -22.43
CA SER A 119 11.16 28.23 -22.78
C SER A 119 11.01 27.34 -21.54
N ALA A 120 11.66 27.68 -20.42
CA ALA A 120 11.52 26.94 -19.17
C ALA A 120 10.09 27.02 -18.57
N ALA A 121 9.41 28.17 -18.70
CA ALA A 121 8.02 28.31 -18.29
C ALA A 121 7.08 27.44 -19.14
N GLN A 122 7.31 27.40 -20.47
CA GLN A 122 6.50 26.62 -21.40
C GLN A 122 6.70 25.10 -21.22
N VAL A 123 7.93 24.63 -21.03
CA VAL A 123 8.23 23.21 -20.71
C VAL A 123 7.53 22.81 -19.40
N ARG A 124 7.59 23.67 -18.38
CA ARG A 124 6.91 23.41 -17.09
C ARG A 124 5.40 23.32 -17.25
N SER A 125 4.77 24.21 -18.04
CA SER A 125 3.33 24.16 -18.28
C SER A 125 2.89 22.92 -19.07
N THR A 126 3.66 22.49 -20.07
CA THR A 126 3.38 21.26 -20.82
C THR A 126 3.56 20.03 -19.94
N GLY A 127 4.60 20.00 -19.09
CA GLY A 127 4.80 18.94 -18.09
C GLY A 127 3.67 18.87 -17.06
N GLN A 128 3.16 20.01 -16.61
CA GLN A 128 1.97 20.06 -15.74
C GLN A 128 0.72 19.54 -16.45
N ALA A 129 0.47 19.95 -17.70
CA ALA A 129 -0.66 19.45 -18.50
C ALA A 129 -0.58 17.94 -18.73
N LEU A 130 0.62 17.40 -19.01
CA LEU A 130 0.87 15.97 -19.14
C LEU A 130 0.44 15.21 -17.88
N MET A 131 0.96 15.62 -16.72
CA MET A 131 0.62 15.01 -15.44
C MET A 131 -0.89 15.08 -15.17
N GLN A 132 -1.52 16.22 -15.45
CA GLN A 132 -2.95 16.42 -15.21
C GLN A 132 -3.83 15.61 -16.17
N SER A 133 -3.40 15.35 -17.40
CA SER A 133 -4.11 14.47 -18.34
C SER A 133 -4.21 13.02 -17.82
N GLN A 134 -3.14 12.51 -17.20
CA GLN A 134 -3.14 11.21 -16.55
C GLN A 134 -3.97 11.22 -15.26
N ARG A 135 -3.83 12.28 -14.45
CA ARG A 135 -4.60 12.43 -13.21
C ARG A 135 -6.10 12.56 -13.47
N LEU A 136 -6.49 13.19 -14.58
CA LEU A 136 -7.87 13.29 -15.03
C LEU A 136 -8.48 11.90 -15.27
N ALA A 137 -7.81 11.04 -16.04
CA ALA A 137 -8.26 9.68 -16.34
C ALA A 137 -8.43 8.81 -15.07
N LYS A 138 -7.51 8.96 -14.11
CA LYS A 138 -7.55 8.27 -12.82
C LYS A 138 -8.69 8.80 -11.93
N SER A 139 -8.76 10.10 -11.76
CA SER A 139 -9.74 10.75 -10.87
C SER A 139 -11.18 10.57 -11.36
N VAL A 140 -11.44 10.63 -12.67
CA VAL A 140 -12.79 10.36 -13.21
C VAL A 140 -13.26 8.94 -12.91
N SER A 141 -12.35 7.95 -12.99
CA SER A 141 -12.67 6.55 -12.70
C SER A 141 -12.96 6.32 -11.22
N ALA A 142 -12.21 6.99 -10.33
CA ALA A 142 -12.46 6.94 -8.89
C ALA A 142 -13.76 7.70 -8.50
N ALA A 143 -14.06 8.82 -9.16
CA ALA A 143 -15.27 9.61 -8.95
C ALA A 143 -16.54 8.82 -9.30
N LEU A 144 -16.51 7.98 -10.34
CA LEU A 144 -17.66 7.15 -10.72
C LEU A 144 -18.04 6.07 -9.71
N VAL A 145 -17.10 5.65 -8.85
CA VAL A 145 -17.39 4.72 -7.74
C VAL A 145 -17.87 5.48 -6.50
N GLY A 146 -18.04 6.80 -6.59
CA GLY A 146 -18.54 7.65 -5.51
C GLY A 146 -17.46 8.06 -4.50
N ASN A 147 -16.18 8.11 -4.90
CA ASN A 147 -15.11 8.63 -4.04
C ASN A 147 -15.16 10.17 -4.00
N ALA A 148 -15.53 10.72 -2.84
CA ALA A 148 -15.62 12.16 -2.61
C ALA A 148 -14.31 12.92 -2.91
N GLY A 149 -13.16 12.36 -2.53
CA GLY A 149 -11.85 12.99 -2.76
C GLY A 149 -11.48 13.10 -4.25
N ALA A 150 -11.94 12.13 -5.05
CA ALA A 150 -11.66 12.10 -6.48
C ALA A 150 -12.36 13.23 -7.25
N PHE A 151 -13.48 13.76 -6.75
CA PHE A 151 -14.15 14.92 -7.37
C PHE A 151 -13.31 16.20 -7.23
N ALA A 152 -12.61 16.38 -6.11
CA ALA A 152 -11.70 17.51 -5.93
C ALA A 152 -10.52 17.40 -6.90
N GLU A 153 -9.92 16.22 -7.02
CA GLU A 153 -8.84 15.95 -7.98
C GLU A 153 -9.28 16.14 -9.43
N LEU A 154 -10.48 15.67 -9.78
CA LEU A 154 -11.09 15.83 -11.11
C LEU A 154 -11.29 17.32 -11.44
N ARG A 155 -11.87 18.08 -10.50
CA ARG A 155 -12.09 19.52 -10.65
C ARG A 155 -10.80 20.29 -10.87
N GLU A 156 -9.77 19.99 -10.09
CA GLU A 156 -8.45 20.61 -10.25
C GLU A 156 -7.77 20.19 -11.57
N SER A 157 -7.86 18.91 -11.96
CA SER A 157 -7.25 18.43 -13.22
C SER A 157 -7.90 19.12 -14.43
N VAL A 158 -9.23 19.23 -14.45
CA VAL A 158 -9.99 19.96 -15.48
C VAL A 158 -9.64 21.46 -15.47
N ALA A 159 -9.55 22.07 -14.29
CA ALA A 159 -9.21 23.49 -14.17
C ALA A 159 -7.80 23.80 -14.71
N VAL A 160 -6.79 22.98 -14.36
CA VAL A 160 -5.42 23.16 -14.83
C VAL A 160 -5.30 22.92 -16.33
N LEU A 161 -5.98 21.90 -16.87
CA LEU A 161 -6.00 21.65 -18.32
C LEU A 161 -6.67 22.79 -19.10
N ASN A 162 -7.71 23.43 -18.56
CA ASN A 162 -8.28 24.63 -19.19
C ASN A 162 -7.44 25.89 -19.03
N ALA A 163 -6.68 25.97 -17.94
CA ALA A 163 -5.88 27.14 -17.59
C ALA A 163 -4.48 27.14 -18.25
N LEU A 164 -4.28 26.32 -19.29
CA LEU A 164 -3.07 26.39 -20.11
C LEU A 164 -2.86 27.84 -20.59
N PRO A 165 -1.69 28.46 -20.32
CA PRO A 165 -1.47 29.87 -20.58
C PRO A 165 -1.75 30.24 -22.03
N PRO A 166 -2.36 31.41 -22.30
CA PRO A 166 -2.50 31.92 -23.67
C PRO A 166 -1.14 32.07 -24.37
N GLU A 167 -0.04 32.13 -23.63
CA GLU A 167 1.35 32.13 -24.13
C GLU A 167 1.75 30.86 -24.89
N LEU A 168 1.04 29.73 -24.69
CA LEU A 168 1.14 28.54 -25.53
C LEU A 168 0.27 28.64 -26.78
N ARG A 169 -0.87 29.35 -26.71
CA ARG A 169 -1.81 29.56 -27.82
C ARG A 169 -1.37 30.65 -28.80
N GLU A 170 -0.70 31.69 -28.32
CA GLU A 170 -0.24 32.84 -29.13
C GLU A 170 1.06 32.55 -29.89
N GLY A 171 1.57 31.32 -29.84
CA GLY A 171 2.80 30.92 -30.49
C GLY A 171 4.00 31.42 -29.69
N ALA A 172 4.65 30.51 -28.97
CA ALA A 172 6.03 30.72 -28.56
C ALA A 172 6.83 31.12 -29.81
N ALA A 173 7.37 32.34 -29.81
CA ALA A 173 8.17 32.93 -30.88
C ALA A 173 8.87 31.89 -31.80
N GLY A 174 8.23 31.57 -32.94
CA GLY A 174 8.89 31.01 -34.12
C GLY A 174 8.96 29.49 -34.32
N ILE A 175 8.25 28.64 -33.57
CA ILE A 175 8.27 27.18 -33.82
C ILE A 175 6.93 26.69 -34.38
N ALA A 176 6.82 26.63 -35.72
CA ALA A 176 5.62 26.16 -36.40
C ALA A 176 5.23 24.70 -36.07
N ALA A 177 6.19 23.87 -35.62
CA ALA A 177 5.95 22.47 -35.23
C ALA A 177 5.06 22.37 -33.98
N VAL A 178 5.32 23.22 -32.98
CA VAL A 178 4.59 23.26 -31.70
C VAL A 178 3.14 23.70 -31.90
N GLN A 179 2.88 24.61 -32.85
CA GLN A 179 1.54 25.09 -33.19
C GLN A 179 0.64 23.94 -33.70
N SER A 180 1.18 23.05 -34.53
CA SER A 180 0.43 21.91 -35.07
C SER A 180 0.05 20.88 -34.00
N GLY A 181 0.90 20.69 -32.98
CA GLY A 181 0.58 19.86 -31.82
C GLY A 181 -0.53 20.48 -30.96
N LEU A 182 -0.45 21.79 -30.71
CA LEU A 182 -1.46 22.53 -29.95
C LEU A 182 -2.85 22.49 -30.59
N ASP A 183 -2.94 22.66 -31.91
CA ASP A 183 -4.20 22.59 -32.67
C ASP A 183 -4.90 21.23 -32.52
N GLN A 184 -4.13 20.15 -32.30
CA GLN A 184 -4.67 18.81 -32.13
C GLN A 184 -5.06 18.50 -30.67
N VAL A 185 -4.38 19.10 -29.68
CA VAL A 185 -4.65 18.90 -28.24
C VAL A 185 -5.84 19.73 -27.77
N GLU A 186 -6.02 20.94 -28.31
CA GLU A 186 -7.09 21.86 -27.92
C GLU A 186 -8.51 21.27 -27.97
N PRO A 187 -8.95 20.55 -29.02
CA PRO A 187 -10.26 19.91 -29.02
C PRO A 187 -10.38 18.78 -28.00
N LEU A 188 -9.27 18.10 -27.66
CA LEU A 188 -9.25 17.05 -26.63
C LEU A 188 -9.42 17.66 -25.24
N ILE A 189 -8.76 18.79 -24.97
CA ILE A 189 -8.91 19.53 -23.70
C ILE A 189 -10.34 20.05 -23.55
N ALA A 190 -10.92 20.61 -24.61
CA ALA A 190 -12.30 21.11 -24.58
C ALA A 190 -13.32 19.97 -24.31
N LYS A 191 -13.12 18.78 -24.91
CA LYS A 191 -13.94 17.60 -24.59
C LYS A 191 -13.73 17.13 -23.17
N ALA A 192 -12.47 17.07 -22.70
CA ALA A 192 -12.13 16.70 -21.33
C ALA A 192 -12.79 17.64 -20.31
N ASP A 193 -12.82 18.95 -20.57
CA ASP A 193 -13.53 19.93 -19.74
C ASP A 193 -15.03 19.68 -19.73
N LYS A 194 -15.64 19.54 -20.91
CA LYS A 194 -17.09 19.29 -21.03
C LYS A 194 -17.49 18.02 -20.27
N ASN A 195 -16.79 16.92 -20.52
CA ASN A 195 -17.07 15.64 -19.90
C ASN A 195 -16.75 15.64 -18.39
N GLY A 196 -15.67 16.32 -18.00
CA GLY A 196 -15.31 16.50 -16.59
C GLY A 196 -16.40 17.25 -15.83
N LYS A 197 -16.94 18.33 -16.41
CA LYS A 197 -18.10 19.06 -15.88
C LYS A 197 -19.36 18.19 -15.81
N THR A 198 -19.61 17.34 -16.80
CA THR A 198 -20.72 16.37 -16.76
C THR A 198 -20.60 15.44 -15.55
N VAL A 199 -19.42 14.89 -15.28
CA VAL A 199 -19.19 14.02 -14.12
C VAL A 199 -19.30 14.79 -12.80
N LEU A 200 -18.72 16.00 -12.73
CA LEU A 200 -18.82 16.87 -11.56
C LEU A 200 -20.27 17.30 -11.26
N ALA A 201 -21.09 17.51 -12.28
CA ALA A 201 -22.51 17.82 -12.11
C ALA A 201 -23.28 16.66 -11.45
N GLN A 202 -22.79 15.43 -11.62
CA GLN A 202 -23.35 14.22 -11.01
C GLN A 202 -22.67 13.83 -9.69
N GLU A 203 -21.85 14.71 -9.08
CA GLU A 203 -21.11 14.42 -7.83
C GLU A 203 -22.01 13.88 -6.72
N LYS A 204 -23.13 14.55 -6.47
CA LYS A 204 -24.10 14.12 -5.45
C LYS A 204 -24.72 12.76 -5.79
N VAL A 205 -25.09 12.56 -7.05
CA VAL A 205 -25.71 11.33 -7.55
C VAL A 205 -24.76 10.15 -7.43
N LEU A 206 -23.53 10.30 -7.92
CA LEU A 206 -22.49 9.27 -7.88
C LEU A 206 -22.07 8.93 -6.45
N THR A 207 -22.01 9.93 -5.56
CA THR A 207 -21.74 9.71 -4.14
C THR A 207 -22.87 8.93 -3.47
N GLN A 208 -24.13 9.29 -3.74
CA GLN A 208 -25.29 8.57 -3.23
C GLN A 208 -25.36 7.13 -3.75
N VAL A 209 -25.10 6.92 -5.03
CA VAL A 209 -25.08 5.59 -5.66
C VAL A 209 -23.94 4.74 -5.11
N GLY A 210 -22.74 5.31 -4.94
CA GLY A 210 -21.62 4.62 -4.30
C GLY A 210 -21.87 4.27 -2.83
N GLN A 211 -22.63 5.09 -2.09
CA GLN A 211 -23.08 4.76 -0.73
C GLN A 211 -24.16 3.66 -0.73
N ALA A 212 -25.12 3.74 -1.64
CA ALA A 212 -26.17 2.73 -1.80
C ALA A 212 -25.58 1.37 -2.17
N LEU A 213 -24.63 1.33 -3.10
CA LEU A 213 -23.93 0.10 -3.50
C LEU A 213 -23.14 -0.53 -2.35
N ARG A 214 -22.41 0.28 -1.57
CA ARG A 214 -21.71 -0.22 -0.36
C ARG A 214 -22.70 -0.76 0.67
N SER A 215 -23.84 -0.10 0.84
CA SER A 215 -24.90 -0.56 1.74
C SER A 215 -25.54 -1.86 1.26
N ILE A 216 -25.85 -1.99 -0.04
CA ILE A 216 -26.38 -3.23 -0.64
C ILE A 216 -25.37 -4.37 -0.50
N ASN A 217 -24.08 -4.13 -0.74
CA ASN A 217 -23.07 -5.17 -0.58
C ASN A 217 -22.98 -5.68 0.87
N ARG A 218 -23.02 -4.77 1.85
CA ARG A 218 -23.06 -5.13 3.27
C ARG A 218 -24.32 -5.90 3.63
N GLN A 219 -25.49 -5.38 3.23
CA GLN A 219 -26.78 -5.98 3.52
C GLN A 219 -27.03 -7.28 2.76
N SER A 220 -26.38 -7.52 1.60
CA SER A 220 -26.55 -8.80 0.88
C SER A 220 -25.99 -9.97 1.69
N SER A 221 -24.93 -9.74 2.49
CA SER A 221 -24.39 -10.73 3.43
C SER A 221 -25.38 -10.98 4.58
N ASP A 222 -25.93 -9.92 5.17
CA ASP A 222 -26.91 -10.03 6.26
C ASP A 222 -28.23 -10.69 5.80
N LEU A 223 -28.68 -10.39 4.58
CA LEU A 223 -29.83 -11.00 3.93
C LEU A 223 -29.58 -12.48 3.64
N LEU A 224 -28.37 -12.85 3.19
CA LEU A 224 -28.00 -14.24 2.94
C LEU A 224 -28.05 -15.05 4.24
N GLU A 225 -27.40 -14.57 5.31
CA GLU A 225 -27.43 -15.22 6.62
C GLU A 225 -28.87 -15.40 7.13
N SER A 226 -29.70 -14.37 6.98
CA SER A 226 -31.09 -14.43 7.42
C SER A 226 -31.93 -15.37 6.55
N ALA A 227 -31.67 -15.44 5.24
CA ALA A 227 -32.33 -16.37 4.33
C ALA A 227 -31.92 -17.83 4.60
N GLU A 228 -30.65 -18.09 4.92
CA GLU A 228 -30.14 -19.40 5.36
C GLU A 228 -30.73 -19.81 6.71
N ALA A 229 -30.88 -18.87 7.64
CA ALA A 229 -31.57 -19.12 8.91
C ALA A 229 -33.03 -19.54 8.68
N VAL A 230 -33.76 -18.84 7.80
CA VAL A 230 -35.12 -19.23 7.38
C VAL A 230 -35.11 -20.62 6.71
N SER A 231 -34.11 -20.92 5.88
CA SER A 231 -33.95 -22.23 5.23
C SER A 231 -33.78 -23.37 6.23
N SER A 232 -32.87 -23.19 7.19
CA SER A 232 -32.59 -24.18 8.23
C SER A 232 -33.82 -24.48 9.09
N LEU A 233 -34.58 -23.45 9.48
CA LEU A 233 -35.82 -23.59 10.24
C LEU A 233 -36.92 -24.26 9.43
N ALA A 234 -37.08 -23.90 8.15
CA ALA A 234 -38.05 -24.53 7.28
C ALA A 234 -37.77 -26.04 7.10
N LEU A 235 -36.49 -26.44 6.98
CA LEU A 235 -36.08 -27.84 6.89
C LEU A 235 -36.32 -28.61 8.20
N GLN A 236 -35.99 -28.02 9.35
CA GLN A 236 -36.20 -28.65 10.66
C GLN A 236 -37.68 -28.90 10.98
N GLN A 237 -38.57 -28.04 10.51
CA GLN A 237 -40.01 -28.13 10.78
C GLN A 237 -40.78 -29.02 9.78
N GLY A 238 -40.09 -29.67 8.83
CA GLY A 238 -40.73 -30.55 7.86
C GLY A 238 -41.63 -29.81 6.86
N SER A 239 -41.22 -28.60 6.46
CA SER A 239 -41.97 -27.78 5.50
C SER A 239 -42.19 -28.49 4.16
N SER A 240 -43.22 -28.07 3.42
CA SER A 240 -43.56 -28.67 2.13
C SER A 240 -42.45 -28.46 1.09
N LEU A 241 -42.40 -29.33 0.07
CA LEU A 241 -41.41 -29.25 -1.01
C LEU A 241 -41.44 -27.87 -1.73
N GLY A 242 -42.62 -27.25 -1.80
CA GLY A 242 -42.79 -25.90 -2.36
C GLY A 242 -42.16 -24.81 -1.51
N GLU A 243 -42.26 -24.91 -0.18
CA GLU A 243 -41.64 -23.97 0.76
C GLU A 243 -40.11 -24.11 0.76
N ILE A 244 -39.59 -25.33 0.71
CA ILE A 244 -38.14 -25.58 0.62
C ILE A 244 -37.56 -24.98 -0.67
N SER A 245 -38.24 -25.18 -1.80
CA SER A 245 -37.87 -24.58 -3.08
C SER A 245 -37.90 -23.05 -3.04
N ALA A 246 -38.95 -22.47 -2.48
CA ALA A 246 -39.10 -21.02 -2.32
C ALA A 246 -37.98 -20.42 -1.46
N VAL A 247 -37.62 -21.05 -0.34
CA VAL A 247 -36.51 -20.56 0.50
C VAL A 247 -35.16 -20.71 -0.20
N GLY A 248 -34.93 -21.81 -0.94
CA GLY A 248 -33.74 -21.95 -1.79
C GLY A 248 -33.64 -20.85 -2.86
N GLN A 249 -34.77 -20.45 -3.45
CA GLN A 249 -34.82 -19.31 -4.38
C GLN A 249 -34.49 -17.99 -3.68
N LEU A 250 -34.94 -17.76 -2.44
CA LEU A 250 -34.56 -16.55 -1.69
C LEU A 250 -33.05 -16.45 -1.50
N VAL A 251 -32.39 -17.54 -1.09
CA VAL A 251 -30.92 -17.60 -0.94
C VAL A 251 -30.21 -17.29 -2.26
N MET A 252 -30.68 -17.84 -3.37
CA MET A 252 -30.12 -17.51 -4.70
C MET A 252 -30.34 -16.05 -5.09
N LEU A 253 -31.51 -15.49 -4.77
CA LEU A 253 -31.86 -14.11 -5.09
C LEU A 253 -31.01 -13.11 -4.29
N THR A 254 -30.67 -13.38 -3.02
CA THR A 254 -29.79 -12.48 -2.24
C THR A 254 -28.44 -12.30 -2.92
N GLN A 255 -27.85 -13.39 -3.41
CA GLN A 255 -26.58 -13.39 -4.14
C GLN A 255 -26.71 -12.68 -5.49
N ARG A 256 -27.80 -12.93 -6.23
CA ARG A 256 -28.04 -12.29 -7.54
C ARG A 256 -28.26 -10.79 -7.42
N ILE A 257 -29.00 -10.32 -6.41
CA ILE A 257 -29.20 -8.89 -6.12
C ILE A 257 -27.86 -8.19 -5.88
N GLY A 258 -26.98 -8.78 -5.06
CA GLY A 258 -25.64 -8.23 -4.82
C GLY A 258 -24.79 -8.18 -6.09
N LYS A 259 -24.84 -9.24 -6.91
CA LYS A 259 -24.13 -9.30 -8.20
C LYS A 259 -24.65 -8.24 -9.18
N SER A 260 -25.95 -8.16 -9.42
CA SER A 260 -26.57 -7.20 -10.34
C SER A 260 -26.35 -5.76 -9.90
N ALA A 261 -26.31 -5.49 -8.59
CA ALA A 261 -25.92 -4.18 -8.07
C ALA A 261 -24.44 -3.84 -8.40
N ASN A 262 -23.52 -4.80 -8.29
CA ASN A 262 -22.10 -4.58 -8.60
C ASN A 262 -21.83 -4.39 -10.10
N GLU A 263 -22.68 -4.89 -10.99
CA GLU A 263 -22.52 -4.69 -12.44
C GLU A 263 -22.58 -3.21 -12.86
N PHE A 264 -23.18 -2.33 -12.04
CA PHE A 264 -23.17 -0.88 -12.23
C PHE A 264 -21.79 -0.23 -12.07
N LEU A 265 -20.85 -0.92 -11.42
CA LEU A 265 -19.49 -0.44 -11.19
C LEU A 265 -18.51 -0.86 -12.29
N THR A 266 -18.92 -1.74 -13.21
CA THR A 266 -18.05 -2.23 -14.29
C THR A 266 -17.59 -1.10 -15.22
N GLN A 267 -16.43 -1.28 -15.85
CA GLN A 267 -15.87 -0.29 -16.78
C GLN A 267 -16.66 -0.19 -18.09
N GLU A 268 -17.44 -1.22 -18.43
CA GLU A 268 -18.23 -1.29 -19.67
C GLU A 268 -19.53 -0.44 -19.61
N GLY A 269 -19.85 0.14 -18.46
CA GLY A 269 -21.00 1.03 -18.28
C GLY A 269 -22.17 0.39 -17.52
N VAL A 270 -23.31 1.08 -17.51
CA VAL A 270 -24.53 0.57 -16.87
C VAL A 270 -25.18 -0.43 -17.82
N SER A 271 -25.10 -1.72 -17.50
CA SER A 271 -25.80 -2.76 -18.26
C SER A 271 -27.32 -2.60 -18.13
N PRO A 272 -28.08 -2.42 -19.24
CA PRO A 272 -29.54 -2.39 -19.19
C PRO A 272 -30.14 -3.68 -18.62
N GLU A 273 -29.43 -4.80 -18.81
CA GLU A 273 -29.81 -6.11 -18.26
C GLU A 273 -29.64 -6.14 -16.74
N ALA A 274 -28.55 -5.60 -16.20
CA ALA A 274 -28.33 -5.49 -14.76
C ALA A 274 -29.40 -4.64 -14.06
N VAL A 275 -29.82 -3.55 -14.70
CA VAL A 275 -30.90 -2.67 -14.23
C VAL A 275 -32.23 -3.42 -14.13
N PHE A 276 -32.58 -4.13 -15.19
CA PHE A 276 -33.81 -4.91 -15.24
C PHE A 276 -33.79 -6.06 -14.23
N LEU A 277 -32.69 -6.82 -14.17
CA LEU A 277 -32.54 -7.96 -13.27
C LEU A 277 -32.58 -7.53 -11.81
N LEU A 278 -31.90 -6.45 -11.43
CA LEU A 278 -31.93 -5.94 -10.06
C LEU A 278 -33.37 -5.63 -9.61
N GLY A 279 -34.14 -4.92 -10.44
CA GLY A 279 -35.54 -4.60 -10.15
C GLY A 279 -36.43 -5.85 -10.08
N LYS A 280 -36.25 -6.78 -11.02
CA LYS A 280 -36.97 -8.05 -11.06
C LYS A 280 -36.69 -8.89 -9.81
N ASP A 281 -35.43 -9.05 -9.45
CA ASP A 281 -34.99 -9.89 -8.34
C ASP A 281 -35.48 -9.38 -7.00
N LEU A 282 -35.44 -8.06 -6.81
CA LEU A 282 -36.01 -7.44 -5.62
C LEU A 282 -37.52 -7.71 -5.52
N ASN A 283 -38.27 -7.61 -6.62
CA ASN A 283 -39.70 -7.89 -6.60
C ASN A 283 -39.98 -9.38 -6.34
N THR A 284 -39.29 -10.29 -7.04
CA THR A 284 -39.45 -11.74 -6.83
C THR A 284 -39.07 -12.14 -5.40
N PHE A 285 -38.01 -11.55 -4.83
CA PHE A 285 -37.63 -11.79 -3.44
C PHE A 285 -38.76 -11.41 -2.48
N LYS A 286 -39.38 -10.24 -2.68
CA LYS A 286 -40.51 -9.78 -1.86
C LYS A 286 -41.71 -10.70 -1.98
N GLU A 287 -42.10 -11.05 -3.20
CA GLU A 287 -43.26 -11.93 -3.46
C GLU A 287 -43.10 -13.29 -2.78
N ILE A 288 -41.91 -13.88 -2.85
CA ILE A 288 -41.62 -15.16 -2.22
C ILE A 288 -41.57 -15.01 -0.68
N ALA A 289 -40.89 -14.01 -0.14
CA ALA A 289 -40.77 -13.80 1.30
C ALA A 289 -42.13 -13.46 1.95
N GLU A 290 -42.95 -12.63 1.32
CA GLU A 290 -44.32 -12.35 1.77
C GLU A 290 -45.24 -13.57 1.59
N GLY A 291 -45.08 -14.34 0.51
CA GLY A 291 -45.80 -15.58 0.28
C GLY A 291 -45.48 -16.66 1.33
N LEU A 292 -44.22 -16.75 1.77
CA LEU A 292 -43.83 -17.60 2.88
C LEU A 292 -44.40 -17.10 4.22
N LEU A 293 -44.57 -15.79 4.41
CA LEU A 293 -45.12 -15.25 5.67
C LEU A 293 -46.65 -15.36 5.77
N LYS A 294 -47.37 -15.00 4.70
CA LYS A 294 -48.83 -14.82 4.70
C LYS A 294 -49.58 -15.91 3.92
N GLY A 295 -48.88 -16.69 3.11
CA GLY A 295 -49.45 -17.58 2.11
C GLY A 295 -49.62 -16.89 0.77
N ASN A 296 -49.36 -17.61 -0.33
CA ASN A 296 -49.60 -17.15 -1.69
C ASN A 296 -50.13 -18.34 -2.54
N PRO A 297 -51.40 -18.31 -2.98
CA PRO A 297 -52.00 -19.40 -3.74
C PRO A 297 -51.40 -19.57 -5.15
N GLU A 298 -50.90 -18.50 -5.78
CA GLU A 298 -50.27 -18.56 -7.11
C GLU A 298 -48.92 -19.26 -7.05
N LEU A 299 -48.14 -19.00 -5.99
CA LEU A 299 -46.86 -19.67 -5.72
C LEU A 299 -47.03 -21.03 -5.02
N ARG A 300 -48.27 -21.44 -4.74
CA ARG A 300 -48.60 -22.66 -3.96
C ARG A 300 -47.92 -22.70 -2.58
N LEU A 301 -47.80 -21.54 -1.94
CA LEU A 301 -47.23 -21.40 -0.61
C LEU A 301 -48.36 -21.32 0.44
N PRO A 302 -48.44 -22.23 1.41
CA PRO A 302 -49.52 -22.26 2.40
C PRO A 302 -49.35 -21.18 3.50
N GLY A 303 -48.16 -20.58 3.61
CA GLY A 303 -47.82 -19.58 4.62
C GLY A 303 -47.36 -20.19 5.94
N ALA A 304 -46.35 -19.58 6.54
CA ALA A 304 -45.73 -20.04 7.77
C ALA A 304 -46.71 -19.97 8.95
N ARG A 305 -46.98 -21.13 9.55
CA ARG A 305 -47.84 -21.27 10.73
C ARG A 305 -47.07 -21.18 12.05
N ASP A 306 -45.79 -21.53 12.00
CA ASP A 306 -44.91 -21.53 13.17
C ASP A 306 -44.50 -20.09 13.59
N PRO A 307 -44.63 -19.70 14.87
CA PRO A 307 -44.28 -18.37 15.33
C PRO A 307 -42.81 -17.99 15.11
N GLN A 308 -41.87 -18.92 15.28
CA GLN A 308 -40.43 -18.63 15.15
C GLN A 308 -40.04 -18.41 13.68
N LEU A 309 -40.57 -19.24 12.78
CA LEU A 309 -40.37 -19.07 11.35
C LEU A 309 -40.94 -17.74 10.85
N ARG A 310 -42.15 -17.36 11.32
CA ARG A 310 -42.77 -16.07 11.00
C ARG A 310 -41.93 -14.88 11.48
N GLU A 311 -41.37 -14.95 12.68
CA GLU A 311 -40.48 -13.90 13.21
C GLU A 311 -39.22 -13.74 12.34
N ARG A 312 -38.58 -14.86 11.97
CA ARG A 312 -37.39 -14.84 11.11
C ARG A 312 -37.65 -14.31 9.72
N ILE A 313 -38.78 -14.69 9.10
CA ILE A 313 -39.20 -14.13 7.80
C ILE A 313 -39.49 -12.63 7.94
N THR A 314 -40.03 -12.17 9.07
CA THR A 314 -40.28 -10.74 9.33
C THR A 314 -38.97 -9.95 9.43
N VAL A 315 -37.95 -10.49 10.09
CA VAL A 315 -36.61 -9.89 10.13
C VAL A 315 -36.00 -9.82 8.73
N LEU A 316 -36.12 -10.90 7.95
CA LEU A 316 -35.66 -10.96 6.56
C LEU A 316 -36.33 -9.89 5.68
N LEU A 317 -37.66 -9.73 5.80
CA LEU A 317 -38.42 -8.71 5.07
C LEU A 317 -38.00 -7.28 5.46
N LYS A 318 -37.68 -7.04 6.73
CA LYS A 318 -37.19 -5.74 7.19
C LYS A 318 -35.84 -5.39 6.56
N GLN A 319 -34.88 -6.32 6.58
CA GLN A 319 -33.58 -6.14 5.93
C GLN A 319 -33.74 -5.94 4.41
N TYR A 320 -34.64 -6.70 3.80
CA TYR A 320 -34.97 -6.57 2.39
C TYR A 320 -35.49 -5.17 2.05
N GLU A 321 -36.39 -4.58 2.85
CA GLU A 321 -36.91 -3.23 2.59
C GLU A 321 -35.81 -2.16 2.68
N GLU A 322 -34.83 -2.34 3.56
CA GLU A 322 -33.64 -1.47 3.59
C GLU A 322 -32.84 -1.61 2.29
N THR A 323 -32.57 -2.83 1.83
CA THR A 323 -31.85 -3.09 0.57
C THR A 323 -32.62 -2.57 -0.64
N ARG A 324 -33.94 -2.75 -0.68
CA ARG A 324 -34.82 -2.23 -1.73
C ARG A 324 -34.77 -0.71 -1.79
N THR A 325 -34.72 -0.03 -0.65
CA THR A 325 -34.61 1.43 -0.58
C THR A 325 -33.28 1.91 -1.17
N GLN A 326 -32.18 1.24 -0.86
CA GLN A 326 -30.87 1.56 -1.45
C GLN A 326 -30.85 1.29 -2.96
N ALA A 327 -31.40 0.15 -3.40
CA ALA A 327 -31.48 -0.17 -4.82
C ALA A 327 -32.38 0.81 -5.59
N ALA A 328 -33.48 1.27 -4.98
CA ALA A 328 -34.33 2.30 -5.58
C ALA A 328 -33.58 3.62 -5.80
N ALA A 329 -32.67 4.00 -4.89
CA ALA A 329 -31.82 5.17 -5.08
C ALA A 329 -30.86 5.03 -6.26
N ILE A 330 -30.42 3.82 -6.60
CA ILE A 330 -29.61 3.54 -7.80
C ILE A 330 -30.48 3.66 -9.05
N LEU A 331 -31.64 2.99 -9.04
CA LEU A 331 -32.58 2.95 -10.17
C LEU A 331 -33.19 4.32 -10.48
N SER A 332 -33.41 5.18 -9.48
CA SER A 332 -33.93 6.54 -9.71
C SER A 332 -32.91 7.48 -10.34
N ASN A 333 -31.62 7.15 -10.27
CA ASN A 333 -30.50 7.98 -10.70
C ASN A 333 -29.81 7.47 -11.98
N LEU A 334 -30.44 6.54 -12.70
CA LEU A 334 -29.87 5.89 -13.89
C LEU A 334 -29.40 6.88 -14.95
N GLN A 335 -30.19 7.91 -15.25
CA GLN A 335 -29.83 8.90 -16.27
C GLN A 335 -28.54 9.66 -15.91
N GLY A 336 -28.36 10.03 -14.63
CA GLY A 336 -27.14 10.67 -14.14
C GLY A 336 -25.94 9.72 -14.22
N LEU A 337 -26.14 8.44 -13.90
CA LEU A 337 -25.11 7.40 -14.00
C LEU A 337 -24.66 7.17 -15.45
N VAL A 338 -25.60 7.05 -16.37
CA VAL A 338 -25.32 6.85 -17.80
C VAL A 338 -24.55 8.05 -18.35
N SER A 339 -25.01 9.28 -18.06
CA SER A 339 -24.34 10.50 -18.50
C SER A 339 -22.90 10.61 -17.96
N ALA A 340 -22.69 10.26 -16.69
CA ALA A 340 -21.35 10.25 -16.08
C ALA A 340 -20.45 9.14 -16.66
N ARG A 341 -21.01 7.99 -17.02
CA ARG A 341 -20.29 6.89 -17.69
C ARG A 341 -19.89 7.23 -19.11
N GLU A 342 -20.79 7.79 -19.91
CA GLU A 342 -20.46 8.28 -21.27
C GLU A 342 -19.32 9.31 -21.22
N ALA A 343 -19.39 10.24 -20.27
CA ALA A 343 -18.34 11.22 -20.04
C ALA A 343 -17.00 10.58 -19.62
N GLN A 344 -17.02 9.59 -18.72
CA GLN A 344 -15.82 8.82 -18.35
C GLN A 344 -15.21 8.10 -19.56
N THR A 345 -16.01 7.38 -20.33
CA THR A 345 -15.54 6.65 -21.51
C THR A 345 -14.89 7.59 -22.52
N SER A 346 -15.47 8.77 -22.75
CA SER A 346 -14.88 9.79 -23.61
C SER A 346 -13.57 10.34 -23.03
N ILE A 347 -13.49 10.62 -21.72
CA ILE A 347 -12.24 11.08 -21.08
C ILE A 347 -11.14 10.03 -21.20
N LEU A 348 -11.45 8.76 -20.94
CA LEU A 348 -10.47 7.67 -21.03
C LEU A 348 -9.98 7.48 -22.47
N ALA A 349 -10.89 7.49 -23.44
CA ALA A 349 -10.55 7.38 -24.86
C ALA A 349 -9.67 8.54 -25.35
N ASP A 350 -9.95 9.77 -24.89
CA ASP A 350 -9.22 10.97 -25.30
C ASP A 350 -7.92 11.21 -24.49
N SER A 351 -7.75 10.55 -23.33
CA SER A 351 -6.59 10.75 -22.44
C SER A 351 -5.25 10.29 -23.04
N GLU A 352 -5.22 9.15 -23.72
CA GLU A 352 -4.00 8.60 -24.33
C GLU A 352 -3.55 9.39 -25.58
N PRO A 353 -4.45 9.77 -26.52
CA PRO A 353 -4.13 10.70 -27.60
C PRO A 353 -3.61 12.04 -27.07
N MET A 354 -4.26 12.60 -26.05
CA MET A 354 -3.86 13.86 -25.43
C MET A 354 -2.47 13.76 -24.82
N ARG A 355 -2.19 12.68 -24.08
CA ARG A 355 -0.86 12.41 -23.50
C ARG A 355 0.22 12.38 -24.57
N ARG A 356 0.01 11.61 -25.65
CA ARG A 356 1.01 11.47 -26.73
C ARG A 356 1.32 12.79 -27.41
N GLN A 357 0.32 13.63 -27.64
CA GLN A 357 0.54 14.94 -28.24
C GLN A 357 1.22 15.91 -27.28
N LEU A 358 0.87 15.89 -25.99
CA LEU A 358 1.58 16.66 -24.96
C LEU A 358 3.05 16.21 -24.82
N GLU A 359 3.34 14.92 -24.95
CA GLU A 359 4.72 14.37 -24.99
C GLU A 359 5.48 14.85 -26.23
N GLN A 360 4.84 14.85 -27.40
CA GLN A 360 5.45 15.39 -28.62
C GLN A 360 5.74 16.89 -28.49
N ILE A 361 4.80 17.68 -27.99
CA ILE A 361 5.00 19.12 -27.74
C ILE A 361 6.14 19.33 -26.73
N ALA A 362 6.21 18.54 -25.66
CA ALA A 362 7.29 18.62 -24.68
C ALA A 362 8.66 18.32 -25.30
N ALA A 363 8.75 17.25 -26.11
CA ALA A 363 9.99 16.88 -26.80
C ALA A 363 10.43 17.93 -27.84
N GLU A 364 9.48 18.54 -28.56
CA GLU A 364 9.77 19.63 -29.50
C GLU A 364 10.22 20.92 -28.80
N LEU A 365 9.65 21.23 -27.63
CA LEU A 365 10.11 22.35 -26.78
C LEU A 365 11.50 22.10 -26.19
N GLU A 366 11.78 20.88 -25.76
CA GLU A 366 13.08 20.49 -25.21
C GLU A 366 14.18 20.54 -26.29
N ALA A 367 13.88 20.08 -27.51
CA ALA A 367 14.79 20.13 -28.65
C ALA A 367 15.08 21.56 -29.16
N SER A 368 14.16 22.50 -28.91
CA SER A 368 14.27 23.90 -29.37
C SER A 368 14.83 24.86 -28.33
N GLY A 369 15.01 24.44 -27.08
CA GLY A 369 15.60 25.23 -25.98
C GLY A 369 17.10 25.54 -26.11
N GLY A 370 17.74 25.19 -27.23
CA GLY A 370 19.15 25.47 -27.50
C GLY A 370 19.45 26.93 -27.84
N ALA A 371 20.65 27.42 -27.49
CA ALA A 371 21.10 28.75 -27.86
C ALA A 371 21.13 28.92 -29.39
N SER A 372 20.29 29.82 -29.91
CA SER A 372 20.17 30.07 -31.34
C SER A 372 21.52 30.48 -31.94
N TRP A 373 21.96 29.81 -33.01
CA TRP A 373 23.31 29.99 -33.59
C TRP A 373 23.62 31.44 -34.00
N TRP A 374 22.60 32.22 -34.37
CA TRP A 374 22.73 33.64 -34.68
C TRP A 374 23.01 34.51 -33.44
N LEU A 375 22.49 34.15 -32.26
CA LEU A 375 22.81 34.81 -30.99
C LEU A 375 24.23 34.50 -30.55
N ILE A 376 24.71 33.26 -30.79
CA ILE A 376 26.11 32.88 -30.58
C ILE A 376 27.02 33.69 -31.52
N GLY A 377 26.62 33.85 -32.79
CA GLY A 377 27.33 34.70 -33.75
C GLY A 377 27.40 36.18 -33.34
N LEU A 378 26.29 36.75 -32.84
CA LEU A 378 26.25 38.12 -32.32
C LEU A 378 27.12 38.30 -31.07
N MET A 379 27.15 37.31 -30.18
CA MET A 379 28.00 37.32 -28.99
C MET A 379 29.49 37.24 -29.35
N LEU A 380 29.86 36.41 -30.33
CA LEU A 380 31.23 36.34 -30.83
C LEU A 380 31.66 37.65 -31.54
N ALA A 381 30.76 38.27 -32.31
CA ALA A 381 31.01 39.55 -32.95
C ALA A 381 31.18 40.70 -31.95
N SER A 382 30.37 40.74 -30.89
CA SER A 382 30.50 41.75 -29.82
C SER A 382 31.77 41.55 -28.98
N LEU A 383 32.18 40.29 -28.74
CA LEU A 383 33.46 39.98 -28.10
C LEU A 383 34.66 40.39 -28.97
N ALA A 384 34.60 40.15 -30.28
CA ALA A 384 35.66 40.54 -31.21
C ALA A 384 35.81 42.07 -31.30
N ALA A 385 34.70 42.81 -31.29
CA ALA A 385 34.70 44.27 -31.23
C ALA A 385 35.36 44.80 -29.94
N LEU A 386 35.10 44.16 -28.78
CA LEU A 386 35.75 44.50 -27.52
C LEU A 386 37.27 44.29 -27.57
N VAL A 387 37.72 43.17 -28.13
CA VAL A 387 39.15 42.83 -28.24
C VAL A 387 39.87 43.81 -29.17
N VAL A 388 39.30 44.10 -30.35
CA VAL A 388 39.89 45.04 -31.32
C VAL A 388 39.93 46.47 -30.78
N GLY A 389 38.85 46.91 -30.10
CA GLY A 389 38.79 48.22 -29.47
C GLY A 389 39.80 48.40 -28.33
N ALA A 390 39.95 47.39 -27.46
CA ALA A 390 40.90 47.38 -26.35
C ALA A 390 42.37 47.36 -26.81
N LEU A 391 42.70 46.53 -27.81
CA LEU A 391 44.04 46.49 -28.43
C LEU A 391 44.39 47.81 -29.14
N GLY A 392 43.42 48.44 -29.81
CA GLY A 392 43.62 49.74 -30.46
C GLY A 392 43.87 50.90 -29.49
N LEU A 393 43.19 50.90 -28.33
CA LEU A 393 43.42 51.90 -27.27
C LEU A 393 44.79 51.74 -26.61
N LEU A 394 45.26 50.50 -26.43
CA LEU A 394 46.57 50.20 -25.84
C LEU A 394 47.72 50.66 -26.74
N LEU A 395 47.61 50.45 -28.06
CA LEU A 395 48.62 50.92 -29.04
C LEU A 395 48.64 52.45 -29.21
N LEU A 396 47.51 53.15 -29.01
CA LEU A 396 47.44 54.62 -29.04
C LEU A 396 47.97 55.27 -27.76
N TYR A 397 47.81 54.63 -26.60
CA TYR A 397 48.33 55.13 -25.33
C TYR A 397 49.87 55.14 -25.31
N VAL A 398 50.49 54.08 -25.84
CA VAL A 398 51.95 53.94 -25.96
C VAL A 398 52.56 54.93 -26.97
N SER A 399 51.80 55.35 -27.99
CA SER A 399 52.26 56.34 -28.98
C SER A 399 51.99 57.81 -28.59
N ALA A 400 51.11 58.07 -27.62
CA ALA A 400 50.84 59.42 -27.10
C ALA A 400 51.85 59.89 -26.03
N GLN A 401 52.53 58.96 -25.35
CA GLN A 401 53.49 59.30 -24.29
C GLN A 401 54.87 59.75 -24.80
N LYS A 402 55.15 59.58 -26.11
CA LYS A 402 56.41 60.01 -26.75
C LYS A 402 56.50 61.50 -27.09
N GLN A 403 55.41 62.27 -27.00
CA GLN A 403 55.39 63.72 -27.34
C GLN A 403 55.41 64.67 -26.13
N ARG A 404 55.17 64.19 -24.90
CA ARG A 404 55.24 65.04 -23.69
C ARG A 404 56.66 65.26 -23.14
N ALA A 405 57.67 64.65 -23.75
CA ALA A 405 59.08 64.82 -23.36
C ALA A 405 59.74 66.07 -23.97
N LEU A 406 59.08 66.77 -24.91
CA LEU A 406 59.69 67.87 -25.69
C LEU A 406 59.20 69.28 -25.31
N GLN A 407 58.30 69.43 -24.33
CA GLN A 407 57.80 70.75 -23.88
C GLN A 407 58.32 71.20 -22.50
N ALA A 408 59.26 70.45 -21.91
CA ALA A 408 59.86 70.79 -20.62
C ALA A 408 61.18 71.58 -20.73
N GLU A 409 61.51 72.15 -21.90
CA GLU A 409 62.74 72.94 -22.10
C GLU A 409 62.57 74.47 -21.97
N ALA A 410 61.35 74.98 -21.74
CA ALA A 410 61.08 76.43 -21.73
C ALA A 410 61.03 77.10 -20.34
N LYS A 411 61.38 76.40 -19.25
CA LYS A 411 61.59 77.00 -17.90
C LYS A 411 63.00 76.77 -17.40
N LYS A 412 63.98 77.01 -18.26
CA LYS A 412 65.39 76.67 -18.06
C LYS A 412 66.30 77.89 -17.89
N LEU A 413 65.80 78.98 -17.30
CA LEU A 413 66.59 80.22 -17.18
C LEU A 413 66.57 80.94 -15.83
N GLU A 414 65.95 80.37 -14.78
CA GLU A 414 65.99 80.97 -13.42
C GLU A 414 66.33 80.00 -12.27
N ALA A 415 66.59 78.71 -12.54
CA ALA A 415 66.85 77.71 -11.49
C ALA A 415 68.24 77.02 -11.61
N GLU A 416 69.26 77.74 -12.10
CA GLU A 416 70.64 77.24 -12.21
C GLU A 416 71.47 77.40 -10.93
N ALA A 417 70.89 77.86 -9.81
CA ALA A 417 71.62 78.03 -8.54
C ALA A 417 71.36 76.92 -7.49
N GLU A 418 70.29 76.12 -7.58
CA GLU A 418 69.99 75.02 -6.62
C GLU A 418 70.36 73.62 -7.15
N GLN A 419 70.86 73.52 -8.39
CA GLN A 419 70.98 72.26 -9.12
C GLN A 419 72.14 71.32 -8.72
N LYS A 420 72.96 71.68 -7.72
CA LYS A 420 74.05 70.81 -7.25
C LYS A 420 73.69 69.94 -6.05
N GLU A 421 72.58 70.22 -5.36
CA GLU A 421 72.15 69.43 -4.20
C GLU A 421 71.13 68.34 -4.58
N ALA A 422 70.20 68.65 -5.51
CA ALA A 422 69.20 67.69 -6.00
C ALA A 422 69.78 66.54 -6.85
N LYS A 423 70.95 66.73 -7.49
CA LYS A 423 71.55 65.71 -8.38
C LYS A 423 72.13 64.52 -7.62
N ARG A 424 72.71 64.72 -6.43
CA ARG A 424 73.19 63.60 -5.58
C ARG A 424 72.04 62.81 -4.97
N VAL A 425 70.94 63.47 -4.60
CA VAL A 425 69.75 62.82 -4.03
C VAL A 425 68.99 62.05 -5.11
N ASN A 426 68.89 62.57 -6.34
CA ASN A 426 68.21 61.90 -7.44
C ASN A 426 69.00 60.69 -7.99
N ASP A 427 70.32 60.80 -8.16
CA ASP A 427 71.15 59.67 -8.59
C ASP A 427 71.16 58.53 -7.54
N ALA A 428 71.17 58.89 -6.25
CA ALA A 428 71.02 57.92 -5.15
C ALA A 428 69.62 57.27 -5.12
N ASN A 429 68.55 58.06 -5.30
CA ASN A 429 67.18 57.54 -5.36
C ASN A 429 66.94 56.66 -6.59
N GLN A 430 67.51 56.99 -7.76
CA GLN A 430 67.41 56.15 -8.96
C GLN A 430 68.17 54.83 -8.79
N ALA A 431 69.35 54.85 -8.18
CA ALA A 431 70.09 53.63 -7.85
C ALA A 431 69.33 52.76 -6.84
N ALA A 432 68.72 53.36 -5.81
CA ALA A 432 67.90 52.67 -4.82
C ALA A 432 66.64 52.04 -5.45
N ILE A 433 65.94 52.76 -6.34
CA ILE A 433 64.77 52.24 -7.06
C ILE A 433 65.14 51.10 -8.01
N LEU A 434 66.23 51.21 -8.77
CA LEU A 434 66.67 50.14 -9.66
C LEU A 434 67.08 48.88 -8.91
N ARG A 435 67.71 49.04 -7.73
CA ARG A 435 68.03 47.92 -6.85
C ARG A 435 66.75 47.25 -6.33
N LEU A 436 65.80 48.02 -5.81
CA LEU A 436 64.50 47.51 -5.37
C LEU A 436 63.76 46.82 -6.51
N MET A 437 63.72 47.38 -7.72
CA MET A 437 63.08 46.75 -8.88
C MET A 437 63.72 45.41 -9.25
N ASN A 438 65.05 45.29 -9.19
CA ASN A 438 65.75 44.03 -9.44
C ASN A 438 65.49 43.01 -8.32
N GLU A 439 65.47 43.43 -7.06
CA GLU A 439 65.15 42.56 -5.91
C GLU A 439 63.69 42.06 -5.99
N LEU A 440 62.75 42.92 -6.41
CA LEU A 440 61.33 42.59 -6.59
C LEU A 440 61.01 41.79 -7.86
N GLN A 441 61.90 41.76 -8.86
CA GLN A 441 61.68 40.97 -10.06
C GLN A 441 61.54 39.48 -9.72
N SER A 442 62.38 38.98 -8.81
CA SER A 442 62.33 37.58 -8.35
C SER A 442 61.03 37.24 -7.60
N VAL A 443 60.52 38.16 -6.80
CA VAL A 443 59.22 38.06 -6.11
C VAL A 443 58.07 38.04 -7.12
N ALA A 444 58.12 38.88 -8.16
CA ALA A 444 57.13 38.92 -9.24
C ALA A 444 57.13 37.65 -10.10
N GLU A 445 58.26 36.96 -10.19
CA GLU A 445 58.39 35.65 -10.86
C GLU A 445 57.87 34.48 -9.98
N GLY A 446 57.53 34.75 -8.72
CA GLY A 446 56.91 33.80 -7.78
C GLY A 446 57.85 33.26 -6.70
N ASP A 447 59.06 33.79 -6.56
CA ASP A 447 60.00 33.39 -5.50
C ASP A 447 59.75 34.21 -4.22
N LEU A 448 58.91 33.69 -3.31
CA LEU A 448 58.56 34.34 -2.04
C LEU A 448 59.59 34.05 -0.93
N THR A 449 60.74 33.43 -1.27
CA THR A 449 61.85 33.25 -0.32
C THR A 449 62.79 34.46 -0.29
N GLN A 450 62.66 35.36 -1.27
CA GLN A 450 63.49 36.55 -1.43
C GLN A 450 62.91 37.73 -0.64
N GLN A 451 63.80 38.54 -0.06
CA GLN A 451 63.45 39.75 0.67
C GLN A 451 64.15 40.96 0.05
N ALA A 452 63.43 42.07 -0.06
CA ALA A 452 64.00 43.34 -0.45
C ALA A 452 64.87 43.90 0.69
N THR A 453 66.03 44.47 0.38
CA THR A 453 66.96 45.04 1.36
C THR A 453 66.35 46.34 1.91
N VAL A 454 66.07 46.40 3.21
CA VAL A 454 65.60 47.62 3.87
C VAL A 454 66.77 48.55 4.14
N THR A 455 66.79 49.71 3.47
CA THR A 455 67.80 50.78 3.63
C THR A 455 67.19 52.01 4.30
N GLU A 456 68.01 52.94 4.82
CA GLU A 456 67.51 54.21 5.43
C GLU A 456 67.07 55.26 4.39
N ASP A 457 67.12 54.92 3.09
CA ASP A 457 66.73 55.82 2.01
C ASP A 457 65.21 55.81 1.75
N ILE A 458 64.76 56.62 0.78
CA ILE A 458 63.34 56.79 0.46
C ILE A 458 62.64 55.50 0.00
N THR A 459 63.40 54.48 -0.41
CA THR A 459 62.85 53.18 -0.83
C THR A 459 62.74 52.17 0.31
N GLY A 460 63.38 52.42 1.47
CA GLY A 460 63.35 51.53 2.63
C GLY A 460 61.94 51.23 3.15
N ALA A 461 61.08 52.25 3.26
CA ALA A 461 59.68 52.06 3.69
C ALA A 461 58.85 51.25 2.68
N ILE A 462 59.19 51.32 1.39
CA ILE A 462 58.57 50.53 0.32
C ILE A 462 59.07 49.09 0.39
N ALA A 463 60.38 48.88 0.57
CA ALA A 463 60.97 47.56 0.76
C ALA A 463 60.36 46.82 1.97
N ASP A 464 60.17 47.53 3.09
CA ASP A 464 59.53 46.98 4.30
C ASP A 464 58.07 46.59 4.07
N SER A 465 57.29 47.47 3.42
CA SER A 465 55.88 47.17 3.06
C SER A 465 55.74 46.00 2.08
N VAL A 466 56.69 45.86 1.15
CA VAL A 466 56.71 44.74 0.21
C VAL A 466 57.14 43.45 0.92
N ASN A 467 58.14 43.48 1.80
CA ASN A 467 58.52 42.32 2.61
C ASN A 467 57.36 41.83 3.49
N TYR A 468 56.62 42.74 4.13
CA TYR A 468 55.40 42.39 4.86
C TYR A 468 54.38 41.69 3.96
N THR A 469 54.15 42.23 2.75
CA THR A 469 53.23 41.63 1.77
C THR A 469 53.71 40.26 1.30
N VAL A 470 55.02 40.07 1.09
CA VAL A 470 55.61 38.79 0.70
C VAL A 470 55.46 37.76 1.82
N GLU A 471 55.64 38.13 3.09
CA GLU A 471 55.44 37.24 4.23
C GLU A 471 53.96 36.83 4.38
N GLU A 472 53.02 37.77 4.22
CA GLU A 472 51.59 37.47 4.21
C GLU A 472 51.20 36.55 3.03
N LEU A 473 51.74 36.81 1.83
CA LEU A 473 51.55 35.94 0.66
C LEU A 473 52.15 34.55 0.87
N ARG A 474 53.33 34.45 1.50
CA ARG A 474 53.99 33.19 1.84
C ARG A 474 53.15 32.38 2.81
N SER A 475 52.64 33.02 3.86
CA SER A 475 51.72 32.42 4.83
C SER A 475 50.44 31.92 4.16
N LEU A 476 49.81 32.75 3.33
CA LEU A 476 48.61 32.40 2.55
C LEU A 476 48.84 31.21 1.63
N VAL A 477 49.92 31.21 0.84
CA VAL A 477 50.28 30.10 -0.06
C VAL A 477 50.54 28.82 0.73
N GLY A 478 51.24 28.90 1.87
CA GLY A 478 51.45 27.76 2.76
C GLY A 478 50.13 27.19 3.33
N GLN A 479 49.20 28.05 3.72
CA GLN A 479 47.86 27.64 4.18
C GLN A 479 47.05 26.99 3.06
N VAL A 480 47.13 27.51 1.83
CA VAL A 480 46.44 26.93 0.67
C VAL A 480 47.04 25.56 0.31
N GLN A 481 48.37 25.40 0.32
CA GLN A 481 49.02 24.11 0.09
C GLN A 481 48.62 23.07 1.13
N ASN A 482 48.59 23.44 2.41
CA ASN A 482 48.14 22.55 3.50
C ASN A 482 46.67 22.17 3.34
N THR A 483 45.80 23.15 3.08
CA THR A 483 44.37 22.93 2.88
C THR A 483 44.11 22.02 1.68
N ALA A 484 44.77 22.25 0.54
CA ALA A 484 44.67 21.38 -0.63
C ALA A 484 45.12 19.95 -0.33
N GLY A 485 46.21 19.77 0.43
CA GLY A 485 46.68 18.45 0.88
C GLY A 485 45.66 17.73 1.76
N ARG A 486 45.04 18.44 2.72
CA ARG A 486 43.97 17.90 3.58
C ARG A 486 42.72 17.52 2.78
N VAL A 487 42.37 18.32 1.76
CA VAL A 487 41.25 17.99 0.87
C VAL A 487 41.55 16.70 0.12
N THR A 488 42.75 16.55 -0.48
CA THR A 488 43.15 15.31 -1.18
C THR A 488 43.11 14.08 -0.27
N GLU A 489 43.62 14.17 0.95
CA GLU A 489 43.56 13.08 1.94
C GLU A 489 42.11 12.71 2.29
N THR A 490 41.28 13.72 2.58
CA THR A 490 39.87 13.50 2.93
C THR A 490 39.09 12.91 1.76
N THR A 491 39.33 13.38 0.53
CA THR A 491 38.71 12.80 -0.67
C THR A 491 39.11 11.35 -0.88
N GLY A 492 40.36 10.97 -0.60
CA GLY A 492 40.80 9.57 -0.67
C GLY A 492 40.06 8.66 0.32
N LEU A 493 39.84 9.14 1.56
CA LEU A 493 39.07 8.42 2.57
C LEU A 493 37.59 8.27 2.18
N VAL A 494 36.97 9.33 1.64
CA VAL A 494 35.57 9.28 1.19
C VAL A 494 35.42 8.36 -0.02
N ASP A 495 36.38 8.32 -0.95
CA ASP A 495 36.39 7.41 -2.09
C ASP A 495 36.45 5.93 -1.66
N GLN A 496 37.35 5.61 -0.72
CA GLN A 496 37.43 4.27 -0.14
C GLN A 496 36.11 3.88 0.54
N THR A 497 35.58 4.76 1.39
CA THR A 497 34.32 4.51 2.11
C THR A 497 33.15 4.33 1.15
N SER A 498 33.11 5.11 0.06
CA SER A 498 32.09 4.99 -0.98
C SER A 498 32.18 3.64 -1.71
N THR A 499 33.40 3.17 -1.98
CA THR A 499 33.63 1.85 -2.60
C THR A 499 33.16 0.71 -1.69
N GLU A 500 33.50 0.77 -0.40
CA GLU A 500 33.04 -0.20 0.61
C GLU A 500 31.51 -0.19 0.73
N LEU A 501 30.89 0.99 0.76
CA LEU A 501 29.44 1.14 0.85
C LEU A 501 28.72 0.62 -0.40
N LEU A 502 29.28 0.79 -1.60
CA LEU A 502 28.74 0.21 -2.84
C LEU A 502 28.80 -1.33 -2.82
N ALA A 503 29.90 -1.90 -2.32
CA ALA A 503 30.03 -3.35 -2.17
C ALA A 503 29.00 -3.90 -1.17
N ALA A 504 28.88 -3.26 0.00
CA ALA A 504 27.89 -3.61 1.02
C ALA A 504 26.45 -3.48 0.50
N SER A 505 26.14 -2.41 -0.24
CA SER A 505 24.81 -2.22 -0.83
C SER A 505 24.48 -3.29 -1.87
N THR A 506 25.47 -3.73 -2.65
CA THR A 506 25.30 -4.83 -3.63
C THR A 506 24.97 -6.15 -2.95
N GLU A 507 25.68 -6.48 -1.86
CA GLU A 507 25.39 -7.67 -1.05
C GLU A 507 24.00 -7.57 -0.41
N GLN A 508 23.66 -6.41 0.15
CA GLN A 508 22.35 -6.16 0.74
C GLN A 508 21.22 -6.36 -0.28
N LEU A 509 21.38 -5.90 -1.53
CA LEU A 509 20.42 -6.15 -2.60
C LEU A 509 20.26 -7.65 -2.92
N HIS A 510 21.32 -8.45 -2.79
CA HIS A 510 21.24 -9.90 -2.95
C HIS A 510 20.42 -10.54 -1.81
N GLU A 511 20.71 -10.18 -0.57
CA GLU A 511 19.97 -10.67 0.61
C GLU A 511 18.50 -10.26 0.58
N ILE A 512 18.19 -9.02 0.18
CA ILE A 512 16.82 -8.51 0.02
C ILE A 512 16.05 -9.37 -0.99
N ARG A 513 16.66 -9.71 -2.14
CA ARG A 513 16.01 -10.56 -3.15
C ARG A 513 15.74 -11.96 -2.62
N ALA A 514 16.74 -12.59 -1.98
CA ALA A 514 16.59 -13.91 -1.40
C ALA A 514 15.50 -13.94 -0.32
N THR A 515 15.45 -12.90 0.52
CA THR A 515 14.41 -12.74 1.55
C THR A 515 13.03 -12.53 0.92
N GLY A 516 12.92 -11.71 -0.13
CA GLY A 516 11.68 -11.50 -0.86
C GLY A 516 11.13 -12.78 -1.46
N GLU A 517 11.99 -13.59 -2.08
CA GLU A 517 11.60 -14.90 -2.62
C GLU A 517 11.13 -15.86 -1.51
N ALA A 518 11.86 -15.93 -0.39
CA ALA A 518 11.49 -16.77 0.75
C ALA A 518 10.12 -16.38 1.34
N VAL A 519 9.82 -15.08 1.41
CA VAL A 519 8.52 -14.58 1.89
C VAL A 519 7.39 -14.91 0.92
N LEU A 520 7.62 -14.83 -0.39
CA LEU A 520 6.64 -15.25 -1.40
C LEU A 520 6.37 -16.76 -1.34
N GLN A 521 7.42 -17.58 -1.19
CA GLN A 521 7.26 -19.02 -0.98
C GLN A 521 6.49 -19.33 0.30
N MET A 522 6.75 -18.58 1.38
CA MET A 522 6.02 -18.70 2.64
C MET A 522 4.52 -18.38 2.45
N ALA A 523 4.20 -17.28 1.76
CA ALA A 523 2.81 -16.94 1.44
C ALA A 523 2.10 -18.05 0.63
N GLY A 524 2.81 -18.67 -0.32
CA GLY A 524 2.33 -19.83 -1.06
C GLY A 524 1.99 -21.02 -0.15
N ARG A 525 2.92 -21.40 0.73
CA ARG A 525 2.72 -22.49 1.70
C ARG A 525 1.59 -22.23 2.68
N ILE A 526 1.40 -20.98 3.10
CA ILE A 526 0.28 -20.60 3.98
C ILE A 526 -1.06 -20.80 3.27
N ASN A 527 -1.15 -20.49 1.97
CA ASN A 527 -2.35 -20.79 1.18
C ASN A 527 -2.61 -22.30 1.07
N GLU A 528 -1.55 -23.11 0.89
CA GLU A 528 -1.68 -24.58 0.90
C GLU A 528 -2.18 -25.10 2.25
N VAL A 529 -1.66 -24.58 3.37
CA VAL A 529 -2.14 -24.91 4.72
C VAL A 529 -3.62 -24.54 4.88
N SER A 530 -4.04 -23.37 4.38
CA SER A 530 -5.45 -22.95 4.40
C SER A 530 -6.35 -23.90 3.60
N ALA A 531 -5.91 -24.33 2.41
CA ALA A 531 -6.64 -25.29 1.59
C ALA A 531 -6.74 -26.67 2.26
N GLN A 532 -5.64 -27.14 2.86
CA GLN A 532 -5.61 -28.41 3.58
C GLN A 532 -6.47 -28.37 4.85
N ALA A 533 -6.53 -27.23 5.54
CA ALA A 533 -7.45 -27.00 6.65
C ALA A 533 -8.90 -27.14 6.17
N GLN A 534 -9.30 -26.48 5.07
CA GLN A 534 -10.65 -26.62 4.51
C GLN A 534 -11.00 -28.07 4.15
N GLN A 535 -10.07 -28.80 3.55
CA GLN A 535 -10.28 -30.23 3.26
C GLN A 535 -10.47 -31.05 4.54
N THR A 536 -9.70 -30.74 5.59
CA THR A 536 -9.83 -31.41 6.89
C THR A 536 -11.17 -31.09 7.56
N ALA A 537 -11.68 -29.87 7.42
CA ALA A 537 -13.02 -29.49 7.92
C ALA A 537 -14.10 -30.36 7.29
N GLU A 538 -14.02 -30.59 5.98
CA GLU A 538 -14.98 -31.44 5.29
C GLU A 538 -14.92 -32.90 5.77
N VAL A 539 -13.71 -33.43 5.97
CA VAL A 539 -13.53 -34.79 6.54
C VAL A 539 -14.10 -34.87 7.96
N ALA A 540 -13.92 -33.84 8.79
CA ALA A 540 -14.51 -33.78 10.13
C ALA A 540 -16.05 -33.73 10.07
N ARG A 541 -16.62 -32.99 9.11
CA ARG A 541 -18.06 -32.92 8.86
C ARG A 541 -18.64 -34.27 8.44
N ILE A 542 -17.98 -34.97 7.52
CA ILE A 542 -18.37 -36.32 7.10
C ILE A 542 -18.27 -37.31 8.28
N SER A 543 -17.20 -37.23 9.08
CA SER A 543 -17.02 -38.09 10.26
C SER A 543 -18.13 -37.89 11.28
N ARG A 544 -18.55 -36.63 11.46
CA ARG A 544 -19.68 -36.26 12.33
C ARG A 544 -21.00 -36.85 11.84
N GLU A 545 -21.29 -36.72 10.55
CA GLU A 545 -22.49 -37.29 9.93
C GLU A 545 -22.54 -38.83 10.04
N ALA A 546 -21.39 -39.48 9.82
CA ALA A 546 -21.25 -40.92 9.99
C ALA A 546 -21.46 -41.35 11.45
N ALA A 547 -20.91 -40.61 12.41
CA ALA A 547 -21.10 -40.87 13.83
C ALA A 547 -22.57 -40.71 14.25
N GLU A 548 -23.24 -39.66 13.78
CA GLU A 548 -24.65 -39.42 14.08
C GLU A 548 -25.57 -40.50 13.46
N THR A 549 -25.31 -40.86 12.21
CA THR A 549 -26.05 -41.95 11.54
C THR A 549 -25.83 -43.28 12.24
N GLY A 550 -24.58 -43.58 12.63
CA GLY A 550 -24.24 -44.76 13.42
C GLY A 550 -24.95 -44.77 14.78
N ARG A 551 -25.00 -43.61 15.45
CA ARG A 551 -25.66 -43.45 16.75
C ARG A 551 -27.15 -43.72 16.64
N GLN A 552 -27.80 -43.21 15.59
CA GLN A 552 -29.20 -43.49 15.32
C GLN A 552 -29.45 -44.98 15.04
N ALA A 553 -28.58 -45.63 14.27
CA ALA A 553 -28.68 -47.07 14.03
C ALA A 553 -28.55 -47.89 15.33
N VAL A 554 -27.65 -47.50 16.22
CA VAL A 554 -27.49 -48.11 17.55
C VAL A 554 -28.74 -47.90 18.42
N LEU A 555 -29.32 -46.69 18.45
CA LEU A 555 -30.55 -46.40 19.19
C LEU A 555 -31.73 -47.25 18.68
N ASN A 556 -31.86 -47.39 17.36
CA ASN A 556 -32.86 -48.26 16.76
C ASN A 556 -32.65 -49.73 17.17
N ASN A 557 -31.40 -50.20 17.21
CA ASN A 557 -31.07 -51.55 17.68
C ASN A 557 -31.40 -51.76 19.16
N ILE A 558 -31.12 -50.78 20.03
CA ILE A 558 -31.51 -50.80 21.45
C ILE A 558 -33.03 -50.90 21.59
N GLY A 559 -33.78 -50.12 20.80
CA GLY A 559 -35.24 -50.21 20.71
C GLY A 559 -35.71 -51.61 20.32
N GLY A 560 -35.12 -52.19 19.27
CA GLY A 560 -35.41 -53.57 18.83
C GLY A 560 -35.12 -54.62 19.91
N MET A 561 -33.99 -54.49 20.63
CA MET A 561 -33.64 -55.39 21.74
C MET A 561 -34.66 -55.30 22.90
N ASN A 562 -35.19 -54.12 23.18
CA ASN A 562 -36.25 -53.97 24.19
C ASN A 562 -37.56 -54.65 23.74
N SER A 563 -37.96 -54.51 22.48
CA SER A 563 -39.13 -55.23 21.95
C SER A 563 -38.95 -56.75 21.95
N ILE A 564 -37.74 -57.25 21.66
CA ILE A 564 -37.42 -58.69 21.79
C ILE A 564 -37.54 -59.13 23.25
N ARG A 565 -37.04 -58.33 24.20
CA ARG A 565 -37.15 -58.63 25.64
C ARG A 565 -38.61 -58.76 26.09
N GLU A 566 -39.47 -57.83 25.68
CA GLU A 566 -40.91 -57.88 25.98
C GLU A 566 -41.56 -59.14 25.38
N SER A 567 -41.24 -59.47 24.13
CA SER A 567 -41.74 -60.68 23.44
C SER A 567 -41.32 -61.98 24.15
N ILE A 568 -40.07 -62.04 24.63
CA ILE A 568 -39.57 -63.19 25.42
C ILE A 568 -40.33 -63.30 26.75
N GLN A 569 -40.55 -62.18 27.45
CA GLN A 569 -41.30 -62.18 28.71
C GLN A 569 -42.75 -62.65 28.53
N GLU A 570 -43.43 -62.16 27.48
CA GLU A 570 -44.78 -62.60 27.17
C GLU A 570 -44.82 -64.10 26.81
N THR A 571 -43.88 -64.56 26.00
CA THR A 571 -43.77 -65.97 25.61
C THR A 571 -43.48 -66.86 26.82
N SER A 572 -42.58 -66.43 27.72
CA SER A 572 -42.29 -67.13 28.98
C SER A 572 -43.55 -67.24 29.85
N LYS A 573 -44.37 -66.18 29.96
CA LYS A 573 -45.66 -66.23 30.68
C LYS A 573 -46.65 -67.21 30.04
N ARG A 574 -46.71 -67.28 28.71
CA ARG A 574 -47.56 -68.24 27.99
C ARG A 574 -47.11 -69.68 28.23
N ILE A 575 -45.80 -69.95 28.17
CA ILE A 575 -45.22 -71.28 28.43
C ILE A 575 -45.44 -71.70 29.88
N LYS A 576 -45.26 -70.80 30.86
CA LYS A 576 -45.54 -71.10 32.28
C LYS A 576 -46.98 -71.55 32.50
N ARG A 577 -47.95 -70.82 31.92
CA ARG A 577 -49.37 -71.24 31.96
C ARG A 577 -49.61 -72.60 31.31
N LEU A 578 -48.92 -72.91 30.19
CA LEU A 578 -49.00 -74.23 29.57
C LEU A 578 -48.43 -75.33 30.49
N GLY A 579 -47.34 -75.04 31.21
CA GLY A 579 -46.79 -75.94 32.22
C GLY A 579 -47.77 -76.19 33.37
N GLU A 580 -48.42 -75.14 33.88
CA GLU A 580 -49.48 -75.23 34.90
C GLU A 580 -50.67 -76.07 34.42
N SER A 581 -51.19 -75.82 33.21
CA SER A 581 -52.27 -76.63 32.64
C SER A 581 -51.85 -78.09 32.39
N SER A 582 -50.59 -78.33 32.02
CA SER A 582 -50.07 -79.69 31.84
C SER A 582 -49.91 -80.42 33.17
N GLN A 583 -49.64 -79.71 34.26
CA GLN A 583 -49.63 -80.27 35.61
C GLN A 583 -51.06 -80.69 36.03
N GLU A 584 -52.04 -79.82 35.81
CA GLU A 584 -53.46 -80.10 36.10
C GLU A 584 -53.98 -81.32 35.30
N ILE A 585 -53.64 -81.40 34.01
CA ILE A 585 -53.96 -82.59 33.18
C ILE A 585 -53.27 -83.84 33.74
N GLY A 586 -52.02 -83.71 34.21
CA GLY A 586 -51.28 -84.81 34.84
C GLY A 586 -52.03 -85.39 36.04
N GLU A 587 -52.49 -84.52 36.95
CA GLU A 587 -53.28 -84.89 38.14
C GLU A 587 -54.60 -85.58 37.75
N ILE A 588 -55.29 -85.07 36.72
CA ILE A 588 -56.51 -85.70 36.19
C ILE A 588 -56.20 -87.08 35.60
N THR A 589 -55.10 -87.23 34.84
CA THR A 589 -54.74 -88.53 34.26
C THR A 589 -54.36 -89.56 35.32
N GLU A 590 -53.73 -89.15 36.42
CA GLU A 590 -53.46 -90.03 37.57
C GLU A 590 -54.76 -90.50 38.22
N LEU A 591 -55.70 -89.57 38.49
CA LEU A 591 -57.03 -89.90 39.01
C LEU A 591 -57.81 -90.86 38.09
N ILE A 592 -57.76 -90.65 36.77
CA ILE A 592 -58.41 -91.56 35.81
C ILE A 592 -57.75 -92.94 35.86
N SER A 593 -56.42 -93.00 35.97
CA SER A 593 -55.70 -94.27 36.11
C SER A 593 -56.19 -95.04 37.34
N ASP A 594 -56.30 -94.36 38.49
CA ASP A 594 -56.82 -94.94 39.73
C ASP A 594 -58.26 -95.44 39.59
N ILE A 595 -59.14 -94.66 38.92
CA ILE A 595 -60.52 -95.06 38.63
C ILE A 595 -60.56 -96.29 37.72
N THR A 596 -59.73 -96.34 36.67
CA THR A 596 -59.70 -97.50 35.76
C THR A 596 -59.18 -98.75 36.46
N GLU A 597 -58.22 -98.61 37.37
CA GLU A 597 -57.70 -99.73 38.17
C GLU A 597 -58.75 -100.23 39.19
N GLN A 598 -59.44 -99.31 39.88
CA GLN A 598 -60.59 -99.69 40.72
C GLN A 598 -61.71 -100.35 39.93
N THR A 599 -62.02 -99.84 38.73
CA THR A 599 -63.06 -100.40 37.85
C THR A 599 -62.67 -101.79 37.36
N ASN A 600 -61.39 -102.01 37.07
CA ASN A 600 -60.85 -103.32 36.69
C ASN A 600 -61.02 -104.34 37.83
N VAL A 601 -60.71 -103.94 39.07
CA VAL A 601 -60.90 -104.78 40.27
C VAL A 601 -62.39 -105.06 40.53
N LEU A 602 -63.27 -104.06 40.39
CA LEU A 602 -64.71 -104.23 40.55
C LEU A 602 -65.30 -105.16 39.49
N ALA A 603 -64.88 -105.02 38.23
CA ALA A 603 -65.30 -105.86 37.12
C ALA A 603 -64.83 -107.32 37.31
N LEU A 604 -63.59 -107.52 37.76
CA LEU A 604 -63.08 -108.85 38.10
C LEU A 604 -63.89 -109.49 39.24
N ASN A 605 -64.19 -108.73 40.31
CA ASN A 605 -65.02 -109.22 41.41
C ASN A 605 -66.44 -109.58 40.94
N ALA A 606 -67.02 -108.79 40.03
CA ALA A 606 -68.33 -109.07 39.44
C ALA A 606 -68.29 -110.31 38.51
N ALA A 607 -67.22 -110.51 37.74
CA ALA A 607 -67.02 -111.69 36.91
C ALA A 607 -66.89 -112.97 37.76
N ILE A 608 -66.14 -112.91 38.87
CA ILE A 608 -66.02 -114.01 39.85
C ILE A 608 -67.40 -114.35 40.45
N GLN A 609 -68.15 -113.35 40.90
CA GLN A 609 -69.50 -113.52 41.47
C GLN A 609 -70.49 -114.08 40.42
N ALA A 610 -70.43 -113.60 39.18
CA ALA A 610 -71.27 -114.09 38.09
C ALA A 610 -70.95 -115.54 37.71
N ALA A 611 -69.67 -115.92 37.69
CA ALA A 611 -69.24 -117.31 37.52
C ALA A 611 -69.73 -118.21 38.67
N SER A 612 -69.75 -117.69 39.90
CA SER A 612 -70.27 -118.41 41.08
C SER A 612 -71.79 -118.65 41.05
N ALA A 613 -72.56 -117.86 40.28
CA ALA A 613 -74.01 -118.00 40.14
C ALA A 613 -74.45 -119.00 39.04
N GLY A 614 -73.50 -119.64 38.34
CA GLY A 614 -73.78 -120.67 37.34
C GLY A 614 -74.56 -120.16 36.11
N GLU A 615 -75.51 -120.95 35.60
CA GLU A 615 -76.31 -120.61 34.40
C GLU A 615 -77.10 -119.29 34.54
N ALA A 616 -77.52 -118.91 35.75
CA ALA A 616 -78.24 -117.66 36.01
C ALA A 616 -77.34 -116.41 35.89
N GLY A 617 -76.02 -116.55 36.05
CA GLY A 617 -75.04 -115.47 36.02
C GLY A 617 -74.38 -115.23 34.65
N ARG A 618 -74.67 -116.06 33.65
CA ARG A 618 -73.97 -116.06 32.34
C ARG A 618 -74.00 -114.71 31.64
N GLY A 619 -75.15 -114.02 31.65
CA GLY A 619 -75.30 -112.68 31.06
C GLY A 619 -74.50 -111.61 31.81
N PHE A 620 -74.44 -111.70 33.14
CA PHE A 620 -73.65 -110.78 33.98
C PHE A 620 -72.14 -111.01 33.84
N SER A 621 -71.70 -112.26 33.65
CA SER A 621 -70.29 -112.58 33.46
C SER A 621 -69.72 -111.96 32.18
N VAL A 622 -70.49 -112.00 31.08
CA VAL A 622 -70.09 -111.39 29.80
C VAL A 622 -69.99 -109.87 29.93
N VAL A 623 -70.94 -109.23 30.63
CA VAL A 623 -70.88 -107.79 30.88
C VAL A 623 -69.68 -107.43 31.77
N ALA A 624 -69.39 -108.23 32.80
CA ALA A 624 -68.26 -108.00 33.69
C ALA A 624 -66.90 -108.14 32.96
N GLU A 625 -66.74 -109.15 32.10
CA GLU A 625 -65.53 -109.28 31.26
C GLU A 625 -65.37 -108.12 30.27
N GLU A 626 -66.46 -107.62 29.67
CA GLU A 626 -66.41 -106.48 28.76
C GLU A 626 -66.05 -105.18 29.51
N VAL A 627 -66.58 -104.98 30.73
CA VAL A 627 -66.21 -103.85 31.60
C VAL A 627 -64.74 -103.96 32.03
N GLN A 628 -64.26 -105.15 32.37
CA GLN A 628 -62.85 -105.39 32.70
C GLN A 628 -61.94 -105.04 31.52
N ARG A 629 -62.26 -105.55 30.32
CA ARG A 629 -61.52 -105.26 29.10
C ARG A 629 -61.53 -103.78 28.73
N LEU A 630 -62.66 -103.08 28.97
CA LEU A 630 -62.76 -101.64 28.78
C LEU A 630 -61.90 -100.89 29.81
N ALA A 631 -61.88 -101.33 31.07
CA ALA A 631 -61.05 -100.75 32.12
C ALA A 631 -59.55 -100.91 31.82
N GLU A 632 -59.10 -102.09 31.38
CA GLU A 632 -57.72 -102.34 30.94
C GLU A 632 -57.33 -101.44 29.75
N ARG A 633 -58.18 -101.36 28.72
CA ARG A 633 -57.95 -100.49 27.56
C ARG A 633 -57.90 -99.01 27.94
N SER A 634 -58.80 -98.57 28.82
CA SER A 634 -58.81 -97.20 29.33
C SER A 634 -57.56 -96.92 30.17
N GLY A 635 -57.13 -97.84 31.03
CA GLY A 635 -55.89 -97.71 31.81
C GLY A 635 -54.64 -97.63 30.93
N ASP A 636 -54.54 -98.45 29.88
CA ASP A 636 -53.46 -98.37 28.90
C ASP A 636 -53.44 -97.04 28.15
N ALA A 637 -54.61 -96.54 27.73
CA ALA A 637 -54.73 -95.24 27.09
C ALA A 637 -54.32 -94.11 28.04
N THR A 638 -54.76 -94.15 29.29
CA THR A 638 -54.40 -93.17 30.33
C THR A 638 -52.90 -93.16 30.60
N ARG A 639 -52.24 -94.33 30.68
CA ARG A 639 -50.77 -94.42 30.81
C ARG A 639 -50.03 -93.77 29.63
N ARG A 640 -50.53 -93.93 28.41
CA ARG A 640 -49.95 -93.27 27.23
C ARG A 640 -50.15 -91.75 27.29
N ILE A 641 -51.31 -91.28 27.74
CA ILE A 641 -51.57 -89.84 27.94
C ILE A 641 -50.64 -89.29 29.03
N ALA A 642 -50.50 -89.98 30.16
CA ALA A 642 -49.60 -89.57 31.25
C ALA A 642 -48.14 -89.46 30.76
N ALA A 643 -47.68 -90.39 29.93
CA ALA A 643 -46.35 -90.30 29.32
C ALA A 643 -46.21 -89.07 28.40
N LEU A 644 -47.22 -88.76 27.57
CA LEU A 644 -47.23 -87.56 26.73
C LEU A 644 -47.24 -86.28 27.55
N VAL A 645 -48.05 -86.21 28.60
CA VAL A 645 -48.13 -85.07 29.52
C VAL A 645 -46.78 -84.84 30.21
N LYS A 646 -46.11 -85.90 30.65
CA LYS A 646 -44.78 -85.81 31.25
C LYS A 646 -43.72 -85.28 30.28
N THR A 647 -43.79 -85.67 29.00
CA THR A 647 -42.93 -85.10 27.95
C THR A 647 -43.22 -83.61 27.78
N ILE A 648 -44.50 -83.20 27.70
CA ILE A 648 -44.89 -81.78 27.59
C ILE A 648 -44.40 -80.97 28.80
N GLN A 649 -44.49 -81.52 30.03
CA GLN A 649 -43.96 -80.88 31.24
C GLN A 649 -42.44 -80.67 31.17
N THR A 650 -41.70 -81.66 30.66
CA THR A 650 -40.24 -81.56 30.49
C THR A 650 -39.90 -80.52 29.42
N ASP A 651 -40.53 -80.59 28.24
CA ASP A 651 -40.31 -79.65 27.14
C ASP A 651 -40.66 -78.20 27.53
N THR A 652 -41.71 -78.01 28.34
CA THR A 652 -42.08 -76.68 28.84
C THR A 652 -41.07 -76.12 29.85
N GLN A 653 -40.50 -76.95 30.74
CA GLN A 653 -39.41 -76.53 31.62
C GLN A 653 -38.16 -76.14 30.83
N ASP A 654 -37.77 -76.95 29.84
CA ASP A 654 -36.63 -76.66 28.98
C ASP A 654 -36.84 -75.36 28.17
N ALA A 655 -38.06 -75.14 27.68
CA ALA A 655 -38.43 -73.91 26.99
C ALA A 655 -38.35 -72.68 27.90
N VAL A 656 -38.78 -72.76 29.16
CA VAL A 656 -38.63 -71.67 30.14
C VAL A 656 -37.15 -71.38 30.40
N ALA A 657 -36.32 -72.40 30.61
CA ALA A 657 -34.87 -72.23 30.82
C ALA A 657 -34.18 -71.62 29.58
N ALA A 658 -34.63 -71.96 28.36
CA ALA A 658 -34.16 -71.31 27.14
C ALA A 658 -34.57 -69.84 27.05
N MET A 659 -35.79 -69.48 27.47
CA MET A 659 -36.26 -68.09 27.51
C MET A 659 -35.49 -67.24 28.53
N GLU A 660 -35.13 -67.80 29.68
CA GLU A 660 -34.29 -67.11 30.67
C GLU A 660 -32.89 -66.83 30.13
N ARG A 661 -32.24 -67.81 29.50
CA ARG A 661 -30.95 -67.61 28.82
C ARG A 661 -31.03 -66.55 27.72
N SER A 662 -32.08 -66.56 26.91
CA SER A 662 -32.31 -65.54 25.88
C SER A 662 -32.49 -64.15 26.50
N THR A 663 -33.15 -64.04 27.66
CA THR A 663 -33.30 -62.76 28.38
C THR A 663 -31.94 -62.19 28.80
N VAL A 664 -31.05 -63.03 29.34
CA VAL A 664 -29.68 -62.63 29.69
C VAL A 664 -28.90 -62.17 28.44
N GLY A 665 -29.02 -62.91 27.34
CA GLY A 665 -28.39 -62.57 26.06
C GLY A 665 -28.84 -61.21 25.53
N VAL A 666 -30.14 -60.92 25.56
CA VAL A 666 -30.69 -59.62 25.13
C VAL A 666 -30.21 -58.49 26.04
N VAL A 667 -30.20 -58.67 27.36
CA VAL A 667 -29.68 -57.64 28.30
C VAL A 667 -28.22 -57.32 28.02
N GLN A 668 -27.39 -58.34 27.78
CA GLN A 668 -25.99 -58.15 27.43
C GLN A 668 -25.83 -57.45 26.07
N GLY A 669 -26.64 -57.83 25.07
CA GLY A 669 -26.68 -57.17 23.76
C GLY A 669 -27.09 -55.70 23.83
N THR A 670 -28.06 -55.36 24.69
CA THR A 670 -28.45 -53.97 24.95
C THR A 670 -27.29 -53.18 25.55
N LYS A 671 -26.60 -53.73 26.57
CA LYS A 671 -25.44 -53.06 27.19
C LYS A 671 -24.29 -52.81 26.22
N LEU A 672 -23.99 -53.77 25.34
CA LEU A 672 -22.94 -53.61 24.33
C LEU A 672 -23.31 -52.54 23.29
N SER A 673 -24.58 -52.53 22.87
CA SER A 673 -25.10 -51.50 21.96
C SER A 673 -25.03 -50.11 22.61
N ASP A 674 -25.41 -49.99 23.88
CA ASP A 674 -25.33 -48.73 24.64
C ASP A 674 -23.89 -48.18 24.69
N ALA A 675 -22.91 -49.05 25.01
CA ALA A 675 -21.50 -48.68 25.00
C ALA A 675 -21.00 -48.21 23.61
N ALA A 676 -21.45 -48.87 22.53
CA ALA A 676 -21.15 -48.42 21.17
C ALA A 676 -21.79 -47.05 20.87
N GLY A 677 -23.01 -46.80 21.36
CA GLY A 677 -23.69 -45.51 21.27
C GLY A 677 -22.90 -44.39 21.95
N SER A 678 -22.40 -44.61 23.17
CA SER A 678 -21.55 -43.65 23.87
C SER A 678 -20.23 -43.37 23.13
N ALA A 679 -19.60 -44.39 22.54
CA ALA A 679 -18.38 -44.19 21.74
C ALA A 679 -18.63 -43.31 20.50
N LEU A 680 -19.78 -43.48 19.83
CA LEU A 680 -20.18 -42.65 18.69
C LEU A 680 -20.49 -41.21 19.12
N GLU A 681 -21.06 -41.01 20.31
CA GLU A 681 -21.26 -39.68 20.89
C GLU A 681 -19.93 -38.96 21.14
N GLU A 682 -18.92 -39.67 21.65
CA GLU A 682 -17.57 -39.10 21.82
C GLU A 682 -16.92 -38.75 20.47
N ILE A 683 -17.15 -39.55 19.43
CA ILE A 683 -16.69 -39.22 18.07
C ILE A 683 -17.37 -37.94 17.54
N ASP A 684 -18.68 -37.74 17.76
CA ASP A 684 -19.37 -36.49 17.40
C ASP A 684 -18.75 -35.29 18.13
N LYS A 685 -18.51 -35.40 19.45
CA LYS A 685 -17.87 -34.33 20.24
C LYS A 685 -16.47 -33.99 19.75
N VAL A 686 -15.62 -34.99 19.49
CA VAL A 686 -14.26 -34.78 18.97
C VAL A 686 -14.31 -34.17 17.57
N SER A 687 -15.22 -34.63 16.71
CA SER A 687 -15.38 -34.10 15.34
C SER A 687 -15.81 -32.62 15.35
N ARG A 688 -16.71 -32.23 16.25
CA ARG A 688 -17.06 -30.80 16.45
C ARG A 688 -15.88 -29.98 16.95
N ARG A 689 -15.06 -30.55 17.83
CA ARG A 689 -13.86 -29.85 18.32
C ARG A 689 -12.83 -29.67 17.22
N LEU A 690 -12.66 -30.68 16.36
CA LEU A 690 -11.80 -30.59 15.18
C LEU A 690 -12.28 -29.48 14.23
N ASP A 691 -13.58 -29.43 13.92
CA ASP A 691 -14.17 -28.38 13.07
C ASP A 691 -13.86 -26.97 13.61
N GLN A 692 -14.00 -26.74 14.91
CA GLN A 692 -13.63 -25.47 15.55
C GLN A 692 -12.13 -25.14 15.43
N LEU A 693 -11.25 -26.13 15.67
CA LEU A 693 -9.80 -25.93 15.58
C LEU A 693 -9.37 -25.63 14.15
N ILE A 694 -9.99 -26.29 13.18
CA ILE A 694 -9.71 -26.07 11.77
C ILE A 694 -10.14 -24.67 11.34
N ALA A 695 -11.31 -24.19 11.80
CA ALA A 695 -11.73 -22.82 11.57
C ALA A 695 -10.72 -21.79 12.12
N GLN A 696 -10.15 -22.06 13.30
CA GLN A 696 -9.09 -21.22 13.88
C GLN A 696 -7.80 -21.26 13.05
N ILE A 697 -7.38 -22.44 12.58
CA ILE A 697 -6.21 -22.60 11.70
C ILE A 697 -6.41 -21.83 10.39
N SER A 698 -7.58 -21.93 9.75
CA SER A 698 -7.89 -21.18 8.53
C SER A 698 -7.86 -19.67 8.76
N ALA A 699 -8.40 -19.18 9.87
CA ALA A 699 -8.35 -17.76 10.22
C ALA A 699 -6.91 -17.28 10.48
N GLN A 700 -6.11 -18.09 11.19
CA GLN A 700 -4.70 -17.79 11.46
C GLN A 700 -3.88 -17.78 10.17
N ALA A 701 -4.06 -18.78 9.30
CA ALA A 701 -3.39 -18.85 8.00
C ALA A 701 -3.73 -17.62 7.13
N LEU A 702 -4.99 -17.17 7.12
CA LEU A 702 -5.36 -15.95 6.40
C LEU A 702 -4.65 -14.71 6.97
N SER A 703 -4.51 -14.61 8.29
CA SER A 703 -3.78 -13.51 8.94
C SER A 703 -2.29 -13.55 8.62
N GLU A 704 -1.68 -14.74 8.65
CA GLU A 704 -0.26 -14.92 8.30
C GLU A 704 0.02 -14.63 6.82
N ALA A 705 -0.90 -14.99 5.92
CA ALA A 705 -0.79 -14.65 4.51
C ALA A 705 -0.80 -13.12 4.29
N ARG A 706 -1.64 -12.39 5.04
CA ARG A 706 -1.64 -10.92 5.00
C ARG A 706 -0.33 -10.35 5.53
N ALA A 707 0.16 -10.83 6.66
CA ALA A 707 1.44 -10.41 7.22
C ALA A 707 2.60 -10.70 6.27
N ALA A 708 2.61 -11.84 5.59
CA ALA A 708 3.62 -12.18 4.59
C ALA A 708 3.58 -11.19 3.40
N ASN A 709 2.40 -10.79 2.94
CA ASN A 709 2.27 -9.77 1.88
C ASN A 709 2.76 -8.39 2.34
N GLU A 710 2.49 -7.99 3.58
CA GLU A 710 3.03 -6.74 4.16
C GLU A 710 4.56 -6.79 4.22
N VAL A 711 5.13 -7.90 4.67
CA VAL A 711 6.59 -8.09 4.68
C VAL A 711 7.16 -8.03 3.26
N ALA A 712 6.51 -8.65 2.27
CA ALA A 712 6.93 -8.57 0.87
C ALA A 712 6.92 -7.13 0.34
N SER A 713 5.91 -6.33 0.71
CA SER A 713 5.86 -4.90 0.36
C SER A 713 6.99 -4.11 1.05
N ASN A 714 7.26 -4.38 2.32
CA ASN A 714 8.38 -3.75 3.03
C ASN A 714 9.72 -4.10 2.39
N ILE A 715 9.91 -5.33 1.92
CA ILE A 715 11.12 -5.75 1.18
C ILE A 715 11.27 -4.97 -0.12
N GLN A 716 10.19 -4.72 -0.87
CA GLN A 716 10.22 -3.87 -2.06
C GLN A 716 10.62 -2.42 -1.73
N HIS A 717 10.13 -1.88 -0.62
CA HIS A 717 10.53 -0.55 -0.16
C HIS A 717 12.02 -0.51 0.23
N ILE A 718 12.50 -1.52 0.97
CA ILE A 718 13.92 -1.63 1.34
C ILE A 718 14.79 -1.77 0.08
N PHE A 719 14.34 -2.52 -0.93
CA PHE A 719 15.01 -2.63 -2.22
C PHE A 719 15.21 -1.25 -2.86
N ALA A 720 14.13 -0.46 -2.99
CA ALA A 720 14.17 0.88 -3.58
C ALA A 720 15.11 1.83 -2.81
N VAL A 721 15.04 1.82 -1.48
CA VAL A 721 15.93 2.64 -0.63
C VAL A 721 17.40 2.23 -0.79
N THR A 722 17.69 0.93 -0.90
CA THR A 722 19.05 0.41 -1.08
C THR A 722 19.60 0.76 -2.47
N GLU A 723 18.75 0.72 -3.50
CA GLU A 723 19.11 1.16 -4.86
C GLU A 723 19.40 2.66 -4.91
N GLN A 724 18.55 3.49 -4.31
CA GLN A 724 18.78 4.93 -4.17
C GLN A 724 20.07 5.24 -3.39
N THR A 725 20.35 4.48 -2.32
CA THR A 725 21.58 4.62 -1.54
C THR A 725 22.82 4.28 -2.40
N SER A 726 22.73 3.24 -3.22
CA SER A 726 23.80 2.86 -4.15
C SER A 726 24.05 3.95 -5.20
N GLU A 727 22.98 4.52 -5.75
CA GLU A 727 23.08 5.62 -6.72
C GLU A 727 23.67 6.88 -6.08
N GLY A 728 23.19 7.29 -4.91
CA GLY A 728 23.71 8.43 -4.16
C GLY A 728 25.18 8.26 -3.78
N THR A 729 25.59 7.04 -3.41
CA THR A 729 27.00 6.72 -3.13
C THR A 729 27.86 6.82 -4.39
N ARG A 730 27.37 6.34 -5.54
CA ARG A 730 28.07 6.48 -6.83
C ARG A 730 28.21 7.94 -7.24
N SER A 731 27.18 8.76 -7.04
CA SER A 731 27.24 10.20 -7.27
C SER A 731 28.25 10.89 -6.33
N THR A 732 28.27 10.49 -5.06
CA THR A 732 29.25 10.98 -4.08
C THR A 732 30.68 10.67 -4.50
N ALA A 733 30.96 9.42 -4.92
CA ALA A 733 32.27 9.02 -5.44
C ALA A 733 32.69 9.87 -6.65
N GLN A 734 31.77 10.15 -7.59
CA GLN A 734 32.04 11.03 -8.73
C GLN A 734 32.37 12.46 -8.31
N MET A 735 31.59 13.05 -7.40
CA MET A 735 31.86 14.40 -6.87
C MET A 735 33.21 14.46 -6.14
N VAL A 736 33.56 13.41 -5.41
CA VAL A 736 34.83 13.29 -4.69
C VAL A 736 36.01 13.21 -5.67
N HIS A 737 35.89 12.48 -6.78
CA HIS A 737 36.90 12.49 -7.84
C HIS A 737 37.12 13.88 -8.44
N GLU A 738 36.04 14.62 -8.73
CA GLU A 738 36.14 16.00 -9.24
C GLU A 738 36.74 16.96 -8.21
N LEU A 739 36.41 16.79 -6.93
CA LEU A 739 37.00 17.56 -5.83
C LEU A 739 38.50 17.26 -5.68
N SER A 740 38.91 15.99 -5.78
CA SER A 740 40.32 15.59 -5.73
C SER A 740 41.10 16.23 -6.89
N ARG A 741 40.57 16.19 -8.12
CA ARG A 741 41.16 16.87 -9.28
C ARG A 741 41.29 18.37 -9.08
N SER A 742 40.26 19.00 -8.51
CA SER A 742 40.26 20.44 -8.22
C SER A 742 41.30 20.81 -7.17
N ALA A 743 41.45 19.99 -6.12
CA ALA A 743 42.48 20.17 -5.09
C ALA A 743 43.90 19.98 -5.65
N GLU A 744 44.11 19.00 -6.54
CA GLU A 744 45.37 18.81 -7.26
C GLU A 744 45.70 20.00 -8.17
N ALA A 745 44.73 20.50 -8.93
CA ALA A 745 44.90 21.68 -9.78
C ALA A 745 45.20 22.95 -8.97
N LEU A 746 44.54 23.14 -7.82
CA LEU A 746 44.82 24.24 -6.89
C LEU A 746 46.24 24.11 -6.35
N ARG A 747 46.63 22.92 -5.88
CA ARG A 747 47.98 22.63 -5.40
C ARG A 747 49.04 22.91 -6.46
N ALA A 748 48.82 22.47 -7.70
CA ALA A 748 49.72 22.75 -8.82
C ALA A 748 49.85 24.26 -9.11
N SER A 749 48.73 25.00 -9.06
CA SER A 749 48.71 26.46 -9.28
C SER A 749 49.50 27.23 -8.21
N VAL A 750 49.45 26.78 -6.95
CA VAL A 750 50.22 27.41 -5.87
C VAL A 750 51.66 26.92 -5.73
N THR A 751 52.00 25.77 -6.32
CA THR A 751 53.39 25.24 -6.36
C THR A 751 54.31 26.14 -7.21
N ARG A 752 53.74 26.96 -8.10
CA ARG A 752 54.49 27.99 -8.83
C ARG A 752 55.13 29.02 -7.89
N PHE A 753 54.57 29.25 -6.71
CA PHE A 753 55.12 30.15 -5.71
C PHE A 753 56.07 29.39 -4.78
N LYS A 754 57.36 29.73 -4.78
CA LYS A 754 58.33 29.16 -3.85
C LYS A 754 58.17 29.81 -2.49
N VAL A 755 57.81 29.01 -1.49
CA VAL A 755 57.58 29.45 -0.10
C VAL A 755 58.60 28.86 0.89
N SER A 756 59.55 28.06 0.39
CA SER A 756 60.61 27.40 1.17
C SER A 756 61.82 27.12 0.31
#